data_AF-G3U1X3-F1
#
_entry.id   AF-G3U1X3-F1
#
_cell.length_a   1.000
_cell.length_b   1.000
_cell.length_c   1.000
_cell.angle_alpha   90.00
_cell.angle_beta   90.00
_cell.angle_gamma   90.00
#
_symmetry.space_group_name_H-M   'P 1'
#
loop_
_entity.id
_entity.type
_entity.pdbx_description
1 polymer ?
#
loop_
_entity_poly.entity_id
_entity_poly.type
_entity_poly.pdbx_seq_one_letter_code
_entity_poly.pdbx_strand_id
1 'polypeptide(L)'
;FTLGVLGPWDCDPIFAQALPNVAAQLSVDQANQDPSLLLGSRLDSVILPTGCDTPQALATFLAHKDSVAAFVGPVNPGFCPAAALLAQGWVCEAPEGGGKLVPTLPSGAQVLLSILRHFGWARMAIVSVATTFGTHGLPVRVVTSSGPGGTGGHRVGIGRMRAFAGSKVSTVVLCMHSATILLSHAWAKGLANGQLIFLPYDTLLFVLPYRNRSYPALDERGPLRQVYDMVPTITLESGPIDKAFAAARASGEVAAHLEPEEVFPLFGTIYDTVVLLAHALNCSESHGAGLSGAHLGNYTGTLDMAGFSQRIQRDEKGRRLAQYVILDTDGWGSQLVPTHILDTGTWQVLPLGRAIHYPGGAPPARDSSCWFDPNSLCMRGVYPSGSLLALALACALVLAGGALTCLIRSGIQQLQLVQGPHQILLTTQELTFIHQPPSRRRLHVDSASESRRAQGSVRSLLAPQEPASVALYQGDWVWLKKFEVSTAQELRPSSLSLLRKQMQELRHKNVATCLGFFVAHGARALVLEHCSRGSLEVLLWNEALRLDWTFKASLLLDLIRGVRYLHHRHFPHGRLKSRNSMVDGRFVLKVTDHGYAELLDAQRAPCPRPSPEELLWTAPELLWVPGGPRRGTLQGDTFSIGIILQEVLTRGPPYCSLGLSAEGTVPSSRFLAC
;
A
#
# COMPACT_ATOMS: atom_id res chain seq x y z
N PHE A 1 -10.88 -0.68 -57.07
CA PHE A 1 -10.52 -0.36 -55.68
C PHE A 1 -9.23 0.44 -55.73
N THR A 2 -9.25 1.73 -55.39
CA THR A 2 -8.08 2.62 -55.55
C THR A 2 -7.37 2.83 -54.21
N LEU A 3 -6.07 2.57 -54.15
CA LEU A 3 -5.24 2.74 -52.96
C LEU A 3 -4.37 4.00 -53.04
N GLY A 4 -4.25 4.74 -51.94
CA GLY A 4 -3.42 5.94 -51.83
C GLY A 4 -2.11 5.66 -51.09
N VAL A 5 -0.96 5.89 -51.73
CA VAL A 5 0.36 5.69 -51.11
C VAL A 5 0.88 7.00 -50.56
N LEU A 6 0.88 7.14 -49.23
CA LEU A 6 1.20 8.37 -48.51
C LEU A 6 2.65 8.40 -48.02
N GLY A 7 3.37 9.47 -48.32
CA GLY A 7 4.71 9.70 -47.79
C GLY A 7 5.31 11.02 -48.24
N PRO A 8 6.46 11.44 -47.68
CA PRO A 8 7.11 12.70 -48.00
C PRO A 8 7.89 12.65 -49.31
N TRP A 9 7.25 12.14 -50.37
CA TRP A 9 7.91 11.77 -51.63
C TRP A 9 8.56 12.95 -52.37
N ASP A 10 7.98 14.14 -52.28
CA ASP A 10 8.45 15.33 -53.00
C ASP A 10 9.47 16.16 -52.21
N CYS A 11 9.42 16.09 -50.88
CA CYS A 11 10.17 16.98 -50.00
C CYS A 11 11.31 16.29 -49.26
N ASP A 12 11.29 14.95 -49.18
CA ASP A 12 12.37 14.16 -48.60
C ASP A 12 13.03 13.28 -49.67
N PRO A 13 14.25 13.65 -50.14
CA PRO A 13 14.93 12.93 -51.21
C PRO A 13 15.35 11.51 -50.81
N ILE A 14 15.36 11.18 -49.51
CA ILE A 14 15.75 9.84 -49.04
C ILE A 14 14.54 8.90 -49.15
N PHE A 15 13.35 9.35 -48.74
CA PHE A 15 12.12 8.56 -48.95
C PHE A 15 11.76 8.44 -50.44
N ALA A 16 12.08 9.45 -51.25
CA ALA A 16 11.88 9.41 -52.71
C ALA A 16 12.69 8.28 -53.39
N GLN A 17 13.86 7.93 -52.84
CA GLN A 17 14.69 6.83 -53.36
C GLN A 17 14.04 5.45 -53.26
N ALA A 18 12.99 5.30 -52.44
CA ALA A 18 12.23 4.06 -52.36
C ALA A 18 11.31 3.80 -53.57
N LEU A 19 11.28 4.71 -54.56
CA LEU A 19 10.52 4.58 -55.81
C LEU A 19 9.06 4.15 -55.58
N PRO A 20 8.28 4.90 -54.78
CA PRO A 20 6.95 4.49 -54.34
C PRO A 20 5.99 4.22 -55.51
N ASN A 21 6.13 4.97 -56.61
CA ASN A 21 5.35 4.82 -57.83
C ASN A 21 5.57 3.43 -58.45
N VAL A 22 6.84 3.03 -58.58
CA VAL A 22 7.23 1.76 -59.18
C VAL A 22 6.81 0.60 -58.28
N ALA A 23 7.04 0.71 -56.97
CA ALA A 23 6.65 -0.30 -56.00
C ALA A 23 5.15 -0.58 -56.02
N ALA A 24 4.34 0.50 -55.97
CA ALA A 24 2.89 0.41 -55.96
C ALA A 24 2.36 -0.16 -57.29
N GLN A 25 2.82 0.36 -58.42
CA GLN A 25 2.37 -0.09 -59.73
C GLN A 25 2.71 -1.56 -59.97
N LEU A 26 3.95 -1.98 -59.69
CA LEU A 26 4.38 -3.36 -59.85
C LEU A 26 3.52 -4.33 -59.02
N SER A 27 3.24 -3.97 -57.77
CA SER A 27 2.40 -4.79 -56.89
C SER A 27 0.93 -4.84 -57.32
N VAL A 28 0.39 -3.75 -57.87
CA VAL A 28 -0.97 -3.70 -58.41
C VAL A 28 -1.10 -4.53 -59.68
N ASP A 29 -0.11 -4.43 -60.58
CA ASP A 29 -0.10 -5.18 -61.84
C ASP A 29 0.01 -6.68 -61.54
N GLN A 30 0.90 -7.08 -60.62
CA GLN A 30 0.98 -8.46 -60.15
C GLN A 30 -0.34 -8.95 -59.54
N ALA A 31 -0.98 -8.16 -58.67
CA ALA A 31 -2.23 -8.54 -58.02
C ALA A 31 -3.40 -8.65 -59.01
N ASN A 32 -3.43 -7.82 -60.05
CA ASN A 32 -4.46 -7.85 -61.09
C ASN A 32 -4.25 -9.03 -62.08
N GLN A 33 -3.01 -9.48 -62.28
CA GLN A 33 -2.68 -10.61 -63.16
C GLN A 33 -2.87 -11.97 -62.47
N ASP A 34 -2.74 -12.04 -61.14
CA ASP A 34 -2.85 -13.27 -60.38
C ASP A 34 -4.28 -13.48 -59.82
N PRO A 35 -5.08 -14.40 -60.41
CA PRO A 35 -6.45 -14.66 -59.94
C PRO A 35 -6.51 -15.28 -58.55
N SER A 36 -5.40 -15.77 -58.00
CA SER A 36 -5.33 -16.22 -56.61
C SER A 36 -5.27 -15.05 -55.62
N LEU A 37 -4.85 -13.87 -56.07
CA LEU A 37 -4.73 -12.67 -55.25
C LEU A 37 -5.98 -11.78 -55.28
N LEU A 38 -6.74 -11.75 -56.38
CA LEU A 38 -7.90 -10.87 -56.52
C LEU A 38 -8.96 -11.46 -57.47
N LEU A 39 -10.23 -11.50 -57.03
CA LEU A 39 -11.35 -12.10 -57.78
C LEU A 39 -12.32 -11.02 -58.28
N GLY A 40 -12.11 -10.54 -59.51
CA GLY A 40 -13.09 -9.72 -60.23
C GLY A 40 -13.09 -8.22 -59.92
N SER A 41 -12.53 -7.78 -58.79
CA SER A 41 -12.20 -6.38 -58.54
C SER A 41 -10.89 -5.98 -59.23
N ARG A 42 -10.79 -4.76 -59.76
CA ARG A 42 -9.52 -4.21 -60.29
C ARG A 42 -8.89 -3.29 -59.26
N LEU A 43 -7.63 -3.53 -58.90
CA LEU A 43 -6.82 -2.64 -58.07
C LEU A 43 -6.21 -1.53 -58.92
N ASP A 44 -6.11 -0.34 -58.32
CA ASP A 44 -5.43 0.82 -58.87
C ASP A 44 -4.72 1.56 -57.75
N SER A 45 -3.65 2.30 -58.05
CA SER A 45 -2.87 3.04 -57.04
C SER A 45 -2.60 4.48 -57.45
N VAL A 46 -2.67 5.37 -56.46
CA VAL A 46 -2.36 6.79 -56.61
C VAL A 46 -1.34 7.18 -55.54
N ILE A 47 -0.34 7.93 -55.97
CA ILE A 47 0.74 8.40 -55.11
C ILE A 47 0.33 9.75 -54.53
N LEU A 48 0.36 9.84 -53.21
CA LEU A 48 -0.12 11.00 -52.46
C LEU A 48 1.06 11.62 -51.70
N PRO A 49 1.79 12.58 -52.30
CA PRO A 49 2.89 13.26 -51.64
C PRO A 49 2.37 14.11 -50.47
N THR A 50 3.00 13.93 -49.31
CA THR A 50 2.68 14.64 -48.07
C THR A 50 3.78 15.63 -47.70
N GLY A 51 3.43 16.67 -46.92
CA GLY A 51 4.44 17.58 -46.37
C GLY A 51 5.42 16.89 -45.42
N CYS A 52 6.64 17.43 -45.31
CA CYS A 52 7.71 16.86 -44.48
C CYS A 52 7.49 17.11 -42.97
N ASP A 53 6.67 18.08 -42.62
CA ASP A 53 6.24 18.41 -41.27
C ASP A 53 4.87 17.80 -40.95
N THR A 54 4.72 17.33 -39.71
CA THR A 54 3.55 16.59 -39.23
C THR A 54 2.20 17.30 -39.50
N PRO A 55 2.06 18.64 -39.32
CA PRO A 55 0.80 19.33 -39.59
C PRO A 55 0.41 19.32 -41.07
N GLN A 56 1.35 19.57 -41.98
CA GLN A 56 1.09 19.55 -43.43
C GLN A 56 0.77 18.14 -43.92
N ALA A 57 1.48 17.14 -43.38
CA ALA A 57 1.22 15.74 -43.70
C ALA A 57 -0.19 15.30 -43.27
N LEU A 58 -0.62 15.70 -42.08
CA LEU A 58 -1.98 15.44 -41.60
C LEU A 58 -3.04 16.17 -42.43
N ALA A 59 -2.79 17.43 -42.82
CA ALA A 59 -3.70 18.19 -43.68
C ALA A 59 -3.89 17.50 -45.04
N THR A 60 -2.81 16.99 -45.62
CA THR A 60 -2.83 16.24 -46.88
C THR A 60 -3.65 14.96 -46.77
N PHE A 61 -3.46 14.20 -45.68
CA PHE A 61 -4.25 13.01 -45.38
C PHE A 61 -5.75 13.34 -45.27
N LEU A 62 -6.11 14.39 -44.52
CA LEU A 62 -7.50 14.81 -44.33
C LEU A 62 -8.17 15.22 -45.65
N ALA A 63 -7.42 15.82 -46.58
CA ALA A 63 -7.92 16.19 -47.90
C ALA A 63 -8.26 14.99 -48.79
N HIS A 64 -7.55 13.86 -48.61
CA HIS A 64 -7.69 12.66 -49.45
C HIS A 64 -8.42 11.50 -48.75
N LYS A 65 -8.80 11.64 -47.48
CA LYS A 65 -9.40 10.57 -46.68
C LYS A 65 -10.65 9.94 -47.31
N ASP A 66 -11.41 10.72 -48.08
CA ASP A 66 -12.65 10.29 -48.74
C ASP A 66 -12.45 10.04 -50.25
N SER A 67 -11.24 10.21 -50.80
CA SER A 67 -10.96 10.09 -52.24
C SER A 67 -10.36 8.75 -52.65
N VAL A 68 -9.89 7.94 -51.70
CA VAL A 68 -9.32 6.60 -51.94
C VAL A 68 -9.95 5.57 -51.00
N ALA A 69 -9.93 4.30 -51.40
CA ALA A 69 -10.57 3.22 -50.66
C ALA A 69 -9.69 2.67 -49.52
N ALA A 70 -8.36 2.75 -49.66
CA ALA A 70 -7.40 2.38 -48.64
C ALA A 70 -6.14 3.23 -48.75
N PHE A 71 -5.36 3.27 -47.68
CA PHE A 71 -4.06 3.93 -47.65
C PHE A 71 -2.94 2.91 -47.50
N VAL A 72 -1.74 3.30 -47.95
CA VAL A 72 -0.47 2.64 -47.65
C VAL A 72 0.45 3.72 -47.09
N GLY A 73 0.86 3.57 -45.83
CA GLY A 73 1.47 4.66 -45.06
C GLY A 73 0.41 5.43 -44.25
N PRO A 74 0.82 6.41 -43.44
CA PRO A 74 2.04 7.22 -43.57
C PRO A 74 3.28 6.66 -42.87
N VAL A 75 4.44 7.09 -43.38
CA VAL A 75 5.77 6.81 -42.78
C VAL A 75 6.16 7.84 -41.70
N ASN A 76 5.40 8.93 -41.56
CA ASN A 76 5.64 9.94 -40.52
C ASN A 76 5.01 9.50 -39.18
N PRO A 77 5.83 9.18 -38.17
CA PRO A 77 5.34 8.67 -36.89
C PRO A 77 4.52 9.71 -36.10
N GLY A 78 4.69 11.01 -36.38
CA GLY A 78 4.04 12.10 -35.65
C GLY A 78 2.53 12.20 -35.86
N PHE A 79 2.01 11.77 -37.02
CA PHE A 79 0.56 11.74 -37.27
C PHE A 79 0.01 10.35 -37.57
N CYS A 80 0.87 9.35 -37.70
CA CYS A 80 0.48 7.97 -37.95
C CYS A 80 -0.62 7.45 -36.99
N PRO A 81 -0.56 7.68 -35.65
CA PRO A 81 -1.65 7.31 -34.76
C PRO A 81 -2.98 8.03 -35.05
N ALA A 82 -2.91 9.30 -35.44
CA ALA A 82 -4.11 10.08 -35.79
C ALA A 82 -4.71 9.62 -37.12
N ALA A 83 -3.87 9.35 -38.12
CA ALA A 83 -4.31 8.76 -39.39
C ALA A 83 -4.97 7.40 -39.18
N ALA A 84 -4.40 6.54 -38.33
CA ALA A 84 -4.97 5.22 -38.01
C ALA A 84 -6.36 5.28 -37.36
N LEU A 85 -6.63 6.31 -36.53
CA LEU A 85 -7.95 6.50 -35.92
C LEU A 85 -8.98 7.07 -36.90
N LEU A 86 -8.54 7.92 -37.84
CA LEU A 86 -9.40 8.62 -38.78
C LEU A 86 -9.64 7.84 -40.08
N ALA A 87 -8.70 6.98 -40.47
CA ALA A 87 -8.82 6.19 -41.68
C ALA A 87 -9.84 5.06 -41.52
N GLN A 88 -10.60 4.81 -42.58
CA GLN A 88 -11.43 3.62 -42.72
C GLN A 88 -10.64 2.43 -43.33
N GLY A 89 -9.30 2.54 -43.49
CA GLY A 89 -8.37 1.58 -44.12
C GLY A 89 -6.89 1.82 -43.72
N TRP A 90 -5.96 0.95 -44.13
CA TRP A 90 -4.78 0.49 -43.34
C TRP A 90 -3.39 1.15 -43.53
N VAL A 91 -2.45 0.57 -42.76
CA VAL A 91 -0.96 0.53 -42.78
C VAL A 91 -0.25 1.79 -42.33
N CYS A 92 0.39 1.67 -41.18
CA CYS A 92 1.11 2.73 -40.51
C CYS A 92 2.17 2.06 -39.61
N GLU A 93 3.39 2.56 -39.57
CA GLU A 93 4.40 2.08 -38.61
C GLU A 93 4.12 2.68 -37.23
N ALA A 94 3.08 2.19 -36.56
CA ALA A 94 2.74 2.57 -35.19
C ALA A 94 2.83 1.36 -34.25
N PRO A 95 3.17 1.58 -32.96
CA PRO A 95 3.06 0.53 -31.95
C PRO A 95 1.61 0.04 -31.85
N GLU A 96 1.46 -1.26 -31.63
CA GLU A 96 0.20 -2.01 -31.61
C GLU A 96 -0.98 -1.21 -31.02
N GLY A 97 -1.91 -0.82 -31.89
CA GLY A 97 -3.15 -0.12 -31.56
C GLY A 97 -4.33 -0.81 -32.25
N GLY A 98 -5.39 -1.07 -31.50
CA GLY A 98 -6.45 -2.01 -31.86
C GLY A 98 -7.25 -1.69 -33.14
N GLY A 99 -7.58 -2.76 -33.87
CA GLY A 99 -8.85 -2.95 -34.58
C GLY A 99 -8.94 -2.54 -36.06
N LYS A 100 -8.08 -1.65 -36.56
CA LYS A 100 -8.13 -1.20 -37.97
C LYS A 100 -6.77 -1.00 -38.63
N LEU A 101 -5.68 -1.17 -37.87
CA LEU A 101 -4.33 -1.06 -38.37
C LEU A 101 -3.74 -2.45 -38.62
N VAL A 102 -3.13 -2.62 -39.78
CA VAL A 102 -2.47 -3.88 -40.16
C VAL A 102 -0.98 -3.58 -40.36
N PRO A 103 -0.13 -3.80 -39.34
CA PRO A 103 1.30 -3.53 -39.46
C PRO A 103 1.97 -4.57 -40.36
N THR A 104 2.78 -4.10 -41.31
CA THR A 104 3.55 -4.95 -42.24
C THR A 104 4.94 -5.29 -41.73
N LEU A 105 5.38 -4.64 -40.66
CA LEU A 105 6.60 -4.95 -39.92
C LEU A 105 6.31 -5.03 -38.41
N PRO A 106 7.04 -5.89 -37.67
CA PRO A 106 7.03 -5.89 -36.20
C PRO A 106 7.41 -4.54 -35.60
N SER A 107 6.94 -4.25 -34.39
CA SER A 107 7.32 -3.05 -33.65
C SER A 107 8.85 -2.95 -33.50
N GLY A 108 9.44 -1.88 -34.05
CA GLY A 108 10.87 -1.62 -33.90
C GLY A 108 11.31 -1.49 -32.45
N ALA A 109 10.42 -1.04 -31.56
CA ALA A 109 10.69 -0.98 -30.13
C ALA A 109 10.86 -2.37 -29.51
N GLN A 110 10.04 -3.34 -29.93
CA GLN A 110 10.11 -4.70 -29.45
C GLN A 110 11.34 -5.43 -30.02
N VAL A 111 11.67 -5.18 -31.29
CA VAL A 111 12.90 -5.67 -31.94
C VAL A 111 14.14 -5.20 -31.18
N LEU A 112 14.24 -3.89 -30.94
CA LEU A 112 15.34 -3.31 -30.17
C LEU A 112 15.40 -3.86 -28.75
N LEU A 113 14.26 -4.01 -28.07
CA LEU A 113 14.21 -4.56 -26.72
C LEU A 113 14.74 -6.01 -26.67
N SER A 114 14.38 -6.86 -27.63
CA SER A 114 14.89 -8.23 -27.71
C SER A 114 16.42 -8.27 -27.92
N ILE A 115 16.94 -7.40 -28.78
CA ILE A 115 18.38 -7.28 -29.05
C ILE A 115 19.12 -6.78 -27.81
N LEU A 116 18.65 -5.69 -27.19
CA LEU A 116 19.24 -5.12 -25.98
C LEU A 116 19.20 -6.10 -24.81
N ARG A 117 18.12 -6.89 -24.67
CA ARG A 117 18.00 -7.93 -23.65
C ARG A 117 18.98 -9.07 -23.86
N HIS A 118 19.21 -9.49 -25.11
CA HIS A 118 20.17 -10.54 -25.45
C HIS A 118 21.59 -10.14 -25.01
N PHE A 119 22.03 -8.95 -25.41
CA PHE A 119 23.36 -8.44 -25.05
C PHE A 119 23.46 -7.91 -23.61
N GLY A 120 22.33 -7.61 -22.96
CA GLY A 120 22.28 -7.06 -21.60
C GLY A 120 22.64 -5.58 -21.55
N TRP A 121 22.21 -4.78 -22.54
CA TRP A 121 22.46 -3.35 -22.62
C TRP A 121 21.22 -2.56 -22.18
N ALA A 122 21.15 -2.18 -20.91
CA ALA A 122 19.98 -1.48 -20.36
C ALA A 122 20.11 0.05 -20.41
N ARG A 123 21.34 0.57 -20.35
CA ARG A 123 21.62 2.01 -20.30
C ARG A 123 21.81 2.57 -21.71
N MET A 124 20.71 2.96 -22.34
CA MET A 124 20.70 3.46 -23.70
C MET A 124 20.32 4.93 -23.86
N ALA A 125 20.84 5.55 -24.91
CA ALA A 125 20.37 6.81 -25.44
C ALA A 125 19.77 6.59 -26.83
N ILE A 126 18.65 7.25 -27.13
CA ILE A 126 18.04 7.23 -28.46
C ILE A 126 18.28 8.58 -29.11
N VAL A 127 18.89 8.55 -30.30
CA VAL A 127 19.01 9.70 -31.17
C VAL A 127 18.05 9.51 -32.34
N SER A 128 16.95 10.26 -32.31
CA SER A 128 15.89 10.21 -33.31
C SER A 128 15.46 11.62 -33.73
N VAL A 129 14.95 11.71 -34.95
CA VAL A 129 14.29 12.91 -35.49
C VAL A 129 12.84 13.02 -34.97
N ALA A 130 12.24 11.90 -34.50
CA ALA A 130 10.87 11.84 -33.98
C ALA A 130 10.79 11.32 -32.53
N THR A 131 9.87 11.87 -31.75
CA THR A 131 9.78 11.79 -30.27
C THR A 131 9.10 10.53 -29.71
N THR A 132 8.68 9.58 -30.52
CA THR A 132 7.79 8.50 -30.06
C THR A 132 8.53 7.17 -29.89
N PHE A 133 9.22 7.02 -28.75
CA PHE A 133 9.59 5.70 -28.24
C PHE A 133 8.97 5.52 -26.86
N GLY A 134 8.11 4.51 -26.71
CA GLY A 134 7.56 4.16 -25.40
C GLY A 134 8.67 3.66 -24.48
N THR A 135 8.83 4.26 -23.32
CA THR A 135 9.77 3.80 -22.29
C THR A 135 9.25 2.48 -21.71
N HIS A 136 9.59 1.35 -22.32
CA HIS A 136 9.26 -0.01 -21.86
C HIS A 136 10.09 -0.37 -20.61
N GLY A 137 10.02 0.43 -19.55
CA GLY A 137 10.74 0.23 -18.29
C GLY A 137 12.25 0.57 -18.32
N LEU A 138 12.84 0.82 -19.50
CA LEU A 138 14.25 1.16 -19.64
C LEU A 138 14.55 2.65 -19.33
N PRO A 139 15.72 2.98 -18.75
CA PRO A 139 16.15 4.35 -18.51
C PRO A 139 16.64 4.99 -19.81
N VAL A 140 15.70 5.42 -20.65
CA VAL A 140 16.00 5.99 -21.97
C VAL A 140 16.26 7.50 -21.85
N ARG A 141 17.43 7.95 -22.32
CA ARG A 141 17.67 9.38 -22.56
C ARG A 141 17.40 9.70 -24.03
N VAL A 142 16.30 10.39 -24.31
CA VAL A 142 15.96 10.85 -25.66
C VAL A 142 16.71 12.14 -25.96
N VAL A 143 17.45 12.16 -27.08
CA VAL A 143 18.06 13.39 -27.61
C VAL A 143 17.41 13.68 -28.97
N THR A 144 16.56 14.70 -29.00
CA THR A 144 15.91 15.17 -30.22
C THR A 144 16.86 16.02 -31.05
N SER A 145 16.85 15.80 -32.37
CA SER A 145 17.66 16.54 -33.36
C SER A 145 16.95 17.77 -33.97
N SER A 146 15.78 18.19 -33.49
CA SER A 146 14.99 19.24 -34.15
C SER A 146 14.77 20.47 -33.25
N GLY A 147 15.29 21.61 -33.71
CA GLY A 147 14.71 22.94 -33.49
C GLY A 147 14.24 23.47 -34.86
N PRO A 148 13.23 24.37 -34.90
CA PRO A 148 12.66 24.85 -36.16
C PRO A 148 13.66 25.75 -36.90
N GLY A 149 14.04 25.36 -38.11
CA GLY A 149 14.94 26.13 -38.98
C GLY A 149 16.12 25.31 -39.48
N GLY A 150 16.27 25.24 -40.81
CA GLY A 150 17.23 24.42 -41.53
C GLY A 150 18.68 24.54 -41.06
N THR A 151 19.48 23.51 -41.37
CA THR A 151 20.94 23.40 -41.18
C THR A 151 21.48 23.38 -39.74
N GLY A 152 20.68 23.73 -38.71
CA GLY A 152 21.13 23.80 -37.30
C GLY A 152 20.81 22.59 -36.41
N GLY A 153 19.86 21.74 -36.78
CA GLY A 153 19.34 20.64 -35.92
C GLY A 153 20.39 19.61 -35.50
N HIS A 154 21.31 19.25 -36.42
CA HIS A 154 22.41 18.35 -36.13
C HIS A 154 23.31 18.91 -35.01
N ARG A 155 23.60 20.22 -34.99
CA ARG A 155 24.50 20.85 -33.99
C ARG A 155 23.96 20.75 -32.55
N VAL A 156 22.64 20.76 -32.35
CA VAL A 156 22.01 20.72 -31.01
C VAL A 156 22.03 19.30 -30.42
N GLY A 157 21.79 18.27 -31.23
CA GLY A 157 21.97 16.87 -30.82
C GLY A 157 23.44 16.56 -30.52
N ILE A 158 24.35 17.08 -31.33
CA ILE A 158 25.81 16.90 -31.23
C ILE A 158 26.40 17.53 -29.96
N GLY A 159 25.92 18.72 -29.54
CA GLY A 159 26.38 19.36 -28.28
C GLY A 159 26.03 18.54 -27.04
N ARG A 160 24.88 17.84 -27.05
CA ARG A 160 24.44 16.96 -25.97
C ARG A 160 25.16 15.61 -25.94
N MET A 161 25.79 15.19 -27.05
CA MET A 161 26.57 13.94 -27.06
C MET A 161 27.77 13.96 -26.11
N ARG A 162 28.35 15.14 -25.85
CA ARG A 162 29.43 15.31 -24.88
C ARG A 162 29.00 14.98 -23.45
N ALA A 163 27.71 15.16 -23.13
CA ALA A 163 27.15 14.76 -21.85
C ALA A 163 27.05 13.22 -21.72
N PHE A 164 27.18 12.46 -22.82
CA PHE A 164 27.19 11.01 -22.76
C PHE A 164 28.51 10.44 -22.23
N ALA A 165 29.65 11.04 -22.61
CA ALA A 165 30.98 10.62 -22.17
C ALA A 165 31.19 10.71 -20.63
N GLY A 166 30.39 11.54 -19.93
CA GLY A 166 30.37 11.63 -18.46
C GLY A 166 29.19 10.91 -17.80
N SER A 167 28.34 10.24 -18.59
CA SER A 167 27.14 9.56 -18.09
C SER A 167 27.28 8.05 -18.21
N LYS A 168 26.50 7.30 -17.42
CA LYS A 168 26.48 5.83 -17.43
C LYS A 168 25.81 5.25 -18.70
N VAL A 169 25.88 5.87 -19.87
CA VAL A 169 25.30 5.31 -21.12
C VAL A 169 26.31 4.38 -21.78
N SER A 170 25.87 3.18 -22.21
CA SER A 170 26.71 2.20 -22.92
C SER A 170 26.33 2.06 -24.39
N THR A 171 25.08 2.36 -24.75
CA THR A 171 24.54 2.10 -26.09
C THR A 171 23.80 3.33 -26.62
N VAL A 172 24.05 3.69 -27.87
CA VAL A 172 23.40 4.80 -28.57
C VAL A 172 22.66 4.24 -29.78
N VAL A 173 21.34 4.21 -29.70
CA VAL A 173 20.48 3.77 -30.81
C VAL A 173 20.35 4.92 -31.81
N LEU A 174 20.67 4.65 -33.07
CA LEU A 174 20.62 5.61 -34.17
C LEU A 174 19.48 5.23 -35.10
N CYS A 175 18.46 6.09 -35.22
CA CYS A 175 17.37 5.83 -36.15
C CYS A 175 17.71 6.35 -37.56
N MET A 176 17.60 5.46 -38.55
CA MET A 176 17.47 5.67 -40.01
C MET A 176 18.34 6.76 -40.66
N HIS A 177 18.04 8.05 -40.47
CA HIS A 177 18.61 9.14 -41.28
C HIS A 177 19.84 9.82 -40.65
N SER A 178 20.20 9.45 -39.41
CA SER A 178 21.24 10.13 -38.64
C SER A 178 22.57 9.39 -38.58
N ALA A 179 22.66 8.14 -39.06
CA ALA A 179 23.82 7.28 -38.80
C ALA A 179 25.12 7.84 -39.39
N THR A 180 25.24 7.99 -40.70
CA THR A 180 26.51 8.36 -41.34
C THR A 180 27.04 9.73 -40.91
N ILE A 181 26.15 10.73 -40.82
CA ILE A 181 26.51 12.10 -40.40
C ILE A 181 26.90 12.12 -38.91
N LEU A 182 26.23 11.35 -38.05
CA LEU A 182 26.52 11.33 -36.63
C LEU A 182 27.75 10.48 -36.30
N LEU A 183 28.01 9.41 -37.06
CA LEU A 183 29.20 8.58 -36.93
C LEU A 183 30.48 9.36 -37.29
N SER A 184 30.45 10.16 -38.37
CA SER A 184 31.58 11.05 -38.71
C SER A 184 31.90 12.07 -37.62
N HIS A 185 30.87 12.61 -36.95
CA HIS A 185 31.05 13.53 -35.83
C HIS A 185 31.48 12.84 -34.54
N ALA A 186 30.97 11.62 -34.28
CA ALA A 186 31.39 10.80 -33.15
C ALA A 186 32.89 10.48 -33.23
N TRP A 187 33.40 10.20 -34.43
CA TRP A 187 34.83 10.07 -34.70
C TRP A 187 35.60 11.34 -34.32
N ALA A 188 35.18 12.50 -34.85
CA ALA A 188 35.84 13.78 -34.62
C ALA A 188 35.86 14.21 -33.13
N LYS A 189 35.05 13.57 -32.28
CA LYS A 189 34.99 13.79 -30.83
C LYS A 189 35.71 12.73 -30.01
N GLY A 190 36.33 11.73 -30.64
CA GLY A 190 37.05 10.66 -29.94
C GLY A 190 36.13 9.71 -29.18
N LEU A 191 34.85 9.59 -29.59
CA LEU A 191 33.90 8.64 -29.00
C LEU A 191 34.09 7.20 -29.52
N ALA A 192 35.06 7.01 -30.40
CA ALA A 192 35.49 5.72 -30.95
C ALA A 192 36.50 5.01 -30.03
N ASN A 193 36.21 4.90 -28.73
CA ASN A 193 37.12 4.32 -27.73
C ASN A 193 36.66 2.95 -27.19
N GLY A 194 35.59 2.38 -27.74
CA GLY A 194 35.02 1.09 -27.33
C GLY A 194 34.13 1.13 -26.08
N GLN A 195 33.95 2.30 -25.45
CA GLN A 195 33.03 2.44 -24.31
C GLN A 195 31.55 2.56 -24.73
N LEU A 196 31.31 2.97 -25.97
CA LEU A 196 29.99 3.20 -26.54
C LEU A 196 29.80 2.34 -27.77
N ILE A 197 28.60 1.76 -27.91
CA ILE A 197 28.16 1.11 -29.13
C ILE A 197 27.15 2.02 -29.83
N PHE A 198 27.31 2.19 -31.13
CA PHE A 198 26.32 2.84 -31.98
C PHE A 198 25.49 1.75 -32.66
N LEU A 199 24.17 1.77 -32.46
CA LEU A 199 23.27 0.73 -32.96
C LEU A 199 22.33 1.36 -34.00
N PRO A 200 22.71 1.41 -35.29
CA PRO A 200 21.81 1.82 -36.36
C PRO A 200 20.66 0.83 -36.46
N TYR A 201 19.44 1.34 -36.33
CA TYR A 201 18.24 0.62 -36.68
C TYR A 201 17.75 1.17 -38.02
N ASP A 202 18.04 0.43 -39.08
CA ASP A 202 17.69 0.79 -40.45
C ASP A 202 16.96 -0.36 -41.17
N THR A 203 15.63 -0.29 -41.15
CA THR A 203 14.75 -1.32 -41.69
C THR A 203 13.97 -0.86 -42.91
N LEU A 204 14.13 0.40 -43.33
CA LEU A 204 13.41 0.96 -44.47
C LEU A 204 14.34 1.38 -45.61
N LEU A 205 15.57 1.80 -45.31
CA LEU A 205 16.46 2.50 -46.25
C LEU A 205 17.87 1.91 -46.25
N PHE A 206 18.09 0.85 -45.49
CA PHE A 206 19.32 0.09 -45.57
C PHE A 206 19.37 -0.64 -46.89
N VAL A 207 20.43 -0.42 -47.65
CA VAL A 207 20.48 -0.91 -49.02
C VAL A 207 20.68 -2.43 -49.05
N LEU A 208 19.80 -3.15 -49.77
CA LEU A 208 19.83 -4.60 -49.92
C LEU A 208 20.12 -4.98 -51.39
N PRO A 209 20.73 -6.14 -51.68
CA PRO A 209 21.26 -7.13 -50.74
C PRO A 209 22.56 -6.66 -50.06
N TYR A 210 22.75 -7.04 -48.79
CA TYR A 210 24.00 -6.76 -48.07
C TYR A 210 25.13 -7.74 -48.41
N ARG A 211 24.81 -8.89 -49.00
CA ARG A 211 25.77 -9.94 -49.36
C ARG A 211 26.56 -9.53 -50.59
N ASN A 212 27.86 -9.80 -50.59
CA ASN A 212 28.77 -9.51 -51.71
C ASN A 212 28.84 -8.01 -52.10
N ARG A 213 28.64 -7.12 -51.12
CA ARG A 213 28.70 -5.66 -51.31
C ARG A 213 29.86 -5.07 -50.53
N SER A 214 30.69 -4.27 -51.20
CA SER A 214 31.66 -3.39 -50.53
C SER A 214 31.00 -2.07 -50.13
N TYR A 215 31.32 -1.61 -48.94
CA TYR A 215 30.89 -0.33 -48.41
C TYR A 215 32.07 0.64 -48.51
N PRO A 216 31.96 1.72 -49.29
CA PRO A 216 33.04 2.70 -49.46
C PRO A 216 33.52 3.30 -48.14
N ALA A 217 32.65 3.39 -47.13
CA ALA A 217 32.99 3.83 -45.78
C ALA A 217 33.99 2.90 -45.05
N LEU A 218 34.17 1.66 -45.52
CA LEU A 218 35.04 0.63 -44.98
C LEU A 218 36.29 0.36 -45.86
N ASP A 219 36.29 0.79 -47.13
CA ASP A 219 37.32 0.48 -48.14
C ASP A 219 38.66 1.23 -47.93
N GLU A 220 38.69 2.30 -47.15
CA GLU A 220 39.92 3.03 -46.84
C GLU A 220 40.31 2.93 -45.36
N ARG A 221 41.59 3.14 -45.03
CA ARG A 221 42.06 3.42 -43.65
C ARG A 221 41.55 4.78 -43.13
N GLY A 222 40.36 5.16 -43.56
CA GLY A 222 39.71 6.41 -43.26
C GLY A 222 39.20 6.44 -41.81
N PRO A 223 38.91 7.65 -41.33
CA PRO A 223 38.43 7.89 -39.98
C PRO A 223 37.18 7.08 -39.60
N LEU A 224 36.31 6.81 -40.58
CA LEU A 224 35.03 6.16 -40.36
C LEU A 224 35.16 4.68 -39.99
N ARG A 225 36.20 3.97 -40.47
CA ARG A 225 36.38 2.55 -40.19
C ARG A 225 36.50 2.25 -38.69
N GLN A 226 37.29 3.05 -37.97
CA GLN A 226 37.44 2.93 -36.51
C GLN A 226 36.12 3.13 -35.75
N VAL A 227 35.17 3.87 -36.32
CA VAL A 227 33.84 4.01 -35.74
C VAL A 227 32.98 2.81 -36.09
N TYR A 228 33.06 2.32 -37.33
CA TYR A 228 32.30 1.15 -37.79
C TYR A 228 32.64 -0.14 -37.05
N ASP A 229 33.85 -0.25 -36.47
CA ASP A 229 34.21 -1.31 -35.51
C ASP A 229 33.33 -1.32 -34.23
N MET A 230 32.47 -0.32 -34.03
CA MET A 230 31.53 -0.18 -32.90
C MET A 230 30.07 -0.07 -33.37
N VAL A 231 29.80 -0.43 -34.64
CA VAL A 231 28.52 -0.17 -35.31
C VAL A 231 27.87 -1.49 -35.78
N PRO A 232 27.31 -2.29 -34.86
CA PRO A 232 26.42 -3.37 -35.24
C PRO A 232 25.14 -2.78 -35.86
N THR A 233 24.92 -3.02 -37.15
CA THR A 233 23.78 -2.49 -37.91
C THR A 233 22.62 -3.48 -37.91
N ILE A 234 21.44 -3.03 -37.50
CA ILE A 234 20.21 -3.83 -37.52
C ILE A 234 19.42 -3.49 -38.77
N THR A 235 19.13 -4.50 -39.58
CA THR A 235 18.27 -4.37 -40.76
C THR A 235 17.39 -5.60 -40.97
N LEU A 236 16.49 -5.55 -41.96
CA LEU A 236 15.69 -6.70 -42.37
C LEU A 236 16.58 -7.72 -43.09
N GLU A 237 16.38 -9.00 -42.77
CA GLU A 237 17.01 -10.07 -43.56
C GLU A 237 16.46 -10.03 -45.00
N SER A 238 17.28 -10.33 -46.01
CA SER A 238 16.81 -10.34 -47.39
C SER A 238 17.00 -11.71 -48.00
N GLY A 239 15.93 -12.29 -48.54
CA GLY A 239 16.04 -13.44 -49.44
C GLY A 239 16.69 -13.04 -50.78
N PRO A 240 16.89 -13.98 -51.71
CA PRO A 240 17.31 -13.63 -53.06
C PRO A 240 16.22 -12.80 -53.76
N ILE A 241 16.48 -11.51 -53.97
CA ILE A 241 15.57 -10.49 -54.56
C ILE A 241 15.29 -10.76 -56.05
N ASP A 242 15.98 -11.75 -56.63
CA ASP A 242 16.26 -11.85 -58.07
C ASP A 242 15.06 -12.20 -58.96
N LYS A 243 13.96 -12.78 -58.46
CA LYS A 243 12.91 -13.32 -59.34
C LYS A 243 11.82 -12.31 -59.73
N ALA A 244 11.25 -11.59 -58.76
CA ALA A 244 10.16 -10.65 -59.01
C ALA A 244 10.67 -9.38 -59.70
N PHE A 245 11.81 -8.84 -59.25
CA PHE A 245 12.42 -7.66 -59.84
C PHE A 245 12.97 -7.92 -61.25
N ALA A 246 13.59 -9.09 -61.50
CA ALA A 246 14.05 -9.44 -62.84
C ALA A 246 12.88 -9.67 -63.82
N ALA A 247 11.75 -10.20 -63.36
CA ALA A 247 10.53 -10.32 -64.17
C ALA A 247 9.95 -8.95 -64.54
N ALA A 248 9.87 -8.02 -63.58
CA ALA A 248 9.42 -6.64 -63.77
C ALA A 248 10.31 -5.83 -64.73
N ARG A 249 11.62 -6.08 -64.68
CA ARG A 249 12.59 -5.52 -65.63
C ARG A 249 12.41 -6.11 -67.03
N ALA A 250 12.12 -7.41 -67.13
CA ALA A 250 11.91 -8.10 -68.40
C ALA A 250 10.58 -7.70 -69.08
N SER A 251 9.55 -7.33 -68.32
CA SER A 251 8.27 -6.82 -68.85
C SER A 251 8.31 -5.34 -69.24
N GLY A 252 9.38 -4.61 -68.90
CA GLY A 252 9.51 -3.17 -69.19
C GLY A 252 8.74 -2.26 -68.22
N GLU A 253 8.21 -2.81 -67.13
CA GLU A 253 7.49 -2.08 -66.07
C GLU A 253 8.44 -1.27 -65.18
N VAL A 254 9.69 -1.73 -65.06
CA VAL A 254 10.79 -1.03 -64.36
C VAL A 254 11.77 -0.49 -65.40
N ALA A 255 12.24 0.74 -65.23
CA ALA A 255 13.20 1.33 -66.14
C ALA A 255 14.46 0.44 -66.22
N ALA A 256 14.92 0.13 -67.43
CA ALA A 256 16.00 -0.84 -67.67
C ALA A 256 17.36 -0.51 -67.00
N HIS A 257 17.51 0.71 -66.47
CA HIS A 257 18.71 1.19 -65.77
C HIS A 257 18.64 1.03 -64.24
N LEU A 258 17.49 0.65 -63.68
CA LEU A 258 17.34 0.44 -62.24
C LEU A 258 17.91 -0.92 -61.86
N GLU A 259 18.89 -0.91 -60.97
CA GLU A 259 19.50 -2.14 -60.46
C GLU A 259 18.83 -2.59 -59.16
N PRO A 260 18.80 -3.91 -58.84
CA PRO A 260 18.22 -4.43 -57.60
C PRO A 260 18.82 -3.78 -56.34
N GLU A 261 20.09 -3.36 -56.42
CA GLU A 261 20.81 -2.68 -55.34
C GLU A 261 20.33 -1.24 -55.08
N GLU A 262 19.46 -0.69 -55.92
CA GLU A 262 18.83 0.63 -55.74
C GLU A 262 17.46 0.50 -55.07
N VAL A 263 17.03 -0.72 -54.75
CA VAL A 263 15.72 -1.02 -54.18
C VAL A 263 15.80 -1.17 -52.66
N PHE A 264 15.30 -0.18 -51.94
CA PHE A 264 15.31 -0.12 -50.48
C PHE A 264 14.24 -1.03 -49.84
N PRO A 265 14.39 -1.49 -48.58
CA PRO A 265 13.38 -2.26 -47.88
C PRO A 265 11.99 -1.59 -47.84
N LEU A 266 11.92 -0.26 -47.88
CA LEU A 266 10.67 0.50 -47.99
C LEU A 266 9.92 0.19 -49.28
N PHE A 267 10.63 0.01 -50.41
CA PHE A 267 10.02 -0.46 -51.66
C PHE A 267 9.33 -1.81 -51.44
N GLY A 268 10.04 -2.76 -50.83
CA GLY A 268 9.50 -4.08 -50.52
C GLY A 268 8.32 -4.00 -49.54
N THR A 269 8.36 -3.07 -48.59
CA THR A 269 7.27 -2.85 -47.63
C THR A 269 6.02 -2.30 -48.32
N ILE A 270 6.16 -1.36 -49.27
CA ILE A 270 5.04 -0.85 -50.08
C ILE A 270 4.45 -1.99 -50.92
N TYR A 271 5.30 -2.75 -51.61
CA TYR A 271 4.89 -3.89 -52.43
C TYR A 271 4.13 -4.94 -51.60
N ASP A 272 4.71 -5.38 -50.48
CA ASP A 272 4.13 -6.40 -49.60
C ASP A 272 2.77 -5.95 -49.03
N THR A 273 2.63 -4.65 -48.75
CA THR A 273 1.38 -4.07 -48.26
C THR A 273 0.25 -4.21 -49.28
N VAL A 274 0.53 -3.92 -50.56
CA VAL A 274 -0.48 -4.01 -51.62
C VAL A 274 -0.88 -5.46 -51.89
N VAL A 275 0.09 -6.39 -51.91
CA VAL A 275 -0.19 -7.83 -52.05
C VAL A 275 -1.05 -8.35 -50.90
N LEU A 276 -0.75 -7.94 -49.67
CA LEU A 276 -1.54 -8.30 -48.49
C LEU A 276 -2.97 -7.74 -48.56
N LEU A 277 -3.14 -6.51 -49.06
CA LEU A 277 -4.46 -5.90 -49.27
C LEU A 277 -5.26 -6.65 -50.34
N ALA A 278 -4.63 -7.01 -51.46
CA ALA A 278 -5.25 -7.80 -52.52
C ALA A 278 -5.80 -9.12 -51.96
N HIS A 279 -4.97 -9.86 -51.23
CA HIS A 279 -5.38 -11.09 -50.57
C HIS A 279 -6.58 -10.89 -49.62
N ALA A 280 -6.55 -9.85 -48.79
CA ALA A 280 -7.65 -9.55 -47.87
C ALA A 280 -8.96 -9.20 -48.60
N LEU A 281 -8.87 -8.48 -49.73
CA LEU A 281 -10.01 -8.17 -50.59
C LEU A 281 -10.62 -9.45 -51.18
N ASN A 282 -9.78 -10.33 -51.74
CA ASN A 282 -10.21 -11.62 -52.28
C ASN A 282 -10.92 -12.48 -51.22
N CYS A 283 -10.33 -12.59 -50.02
CA CYS A 283 -10.95 -13.31 -48.91
C CYS A 283 -12.29 -12.68 -48.49
N SER A 284 -12.40 -11.36 -48.46
CA SER A 284 -13.66 -10.68 -48.13
C SER A 284 -14.73 -10.93 -49.19
N GLU A 285 -14.38 -10.82 -50.47
CA GLU A 285 -15.29 -11.03 -51.60
C GLU A 285 -15.78 -12.47 -51.68
N SER A 286 -14.88 -13.46 -51.53
CA SER A 286 -15.23 -14.89 -51.52
C SER A 286 -16.19 -15.28 -50.39
N HIS A 287 -16.16 -14.57 -49.26
CA HIS A 287 -17.07 -14.78 -48.13
C HIS A 287 -18.33 -13.89 -48.19
N GLY A 288 -18.51 -13.09 -49.25
CA GLY A 288 -19.64 -12.15 -49.36
C GLY A 288 -19.65 -11.07 -48.28
N ALA A 289 -18.50 -10.79 -47.66
CA ALA A 289 -18.34 -9.79 -46.62
C ALA A 289 -18.10 -8.39 -47.21
N GLY A 290 -18.60 -7.35 -46.55
CA GLY A 290 -18.47 -5.96 -47.02
C GLY A 290 -17.03 -5.45 -46.99
N LEU A 291 -16.70 -4.55 -47.93
CA LEU A 291 -15.35 -3.98 -48.15
C LEU A 291 -14.92 -2.91 -47.11
N SER A 292 -15.50 -2.92 -45.91
CA SER A 292 -15.11 -1.98 -44.84
C SER A 292 -13.77 -2.39 -44.23
N GLY A 293 -12.89 -1.44 -43.90
CA GLY A 293 -11.56 -1.75 -43.38
C GLY A 293 -11.54 -2.51 -42.05
N ALA A 294 -12.64 -2.48 -41.27
CA ALA A 294 -12.79 -3.33 -40.08
C ALA A 294 -13.00 -4.81 -40.44
N HIS A 295 -13.72 -5.09 -41.53
CA HIS A 295 -13.98 -6.45 -42.02
C HIS A 295 -12.80 -7.02 -42.76
N LEU A 296 -12.14 -6.21 -43.61
CA LEU A 296 -10.92 -6.62 -44.28
C LEU A 296 -9.85 -7.07 -43.27
N GLY A 297 -9.82 -6.47 -42.06
CA GLY A 297 -8.73 -6.69 -41.09
C GLY A 297 -8.74 -8.11 -40.56
N ASN A 298 -9.95 -8.68 -40.46
CA ASN A 298 -10.17 -10.06 -40.02
C ASN A 298 -9.64 -11.08 -41.04
N TYR A 299 -9.49 -10.70 -42.31
CA TYR A 299 -8.96 -11.57 -43.37
C TYR A 299 -7.43 -11.47 -43.52
N THR A 300 -6.76 -10.81 -42.57
CA THR A 300 -5.29 -10.73 -42.50
C THR A 300 -4.66 -11.56 -41.39
N GLY A 301 -5.35 -12.63 -40.98
CA GLY A 301 -4.86 -13.59 -39.98
C GLY A 301 -3.63 -14.38 -40.46
N THR A 302 -3.55 -15.66 -40.07
CA THR A 302 -2.43 -16.52 -40.45
C THR A 302 -2.28 -16.60 -41.96
N LEU A 303 -1.12 -16.18 -42.46
CA LEU A 303 -0.82 -16.07 -43.89
C LEU A 303 0.63 -16.50 -44.14
N ASP A 304 0.89 -17.15 -45.27
CA ASP A 304 2.25 -17.38 -45.79
C ASP A 304 2.25 -17.22 -47.33
N MET A 305 2.79 -16.10 -47.80
CA MET A 305 2.82 -15.75 -49.23
C MET A 305 4.19 -15.23 -49.66
N ALA A 306 4.42 -15.17 -50.97
CA ALA A 306 5.61 -14.52 -51.52
C ALA A 306 5.48 -13.00 -51.39
N GLY A 307 6.43 -12.37 -50.69
CA GLY A 307 6.64 -10.92 -50.72
C GLY A 307 7.84 -10.57 -51.57
N PHE A 308 8.20 -9.29 -51.61
CA PHE A 308 9.30 -8.77 -52.42
C PHE A 308 10.67 -9.15 -51.83
N SER A 309 10.98 -8.70 -50.61
CA SER A 309 12.28 -8.94 -49.96
C SER A 309 12.27 -10.19 -49.05
N GLN A 310 11.12 -10.50 -48.45
CA GLN A 310 10.88 -11.64 -47.59
C GLN A 310 9.50 -12.24 -47.86
N ARG A 311 9.26 -13.48 -47.41
CA ARG A 311 7.91 -14.05 -47.41
C ARG A 311 7.00 -13.28 -46.46
N ILE A 312 5.73 -13.10 -46.82
CA ILE A 312 4.68 -12.48 -46.00
C ILE A 312 4.08 -13.55 -45.10
N GLN A 313 4.63 -13.67 -43.89
CA GLN A 313 4.23 -14.59 -42.84
C GLN A 313 3.58 -13.86 -41.67
N ARG A 314 2.46 -14.38 -41.18
CA ARG A 314 1.76 -13.86 -39.99
C ARG A 314 1.34 -14.98 -39.05
N ASP A 315 1.38 -14.70 -37.75
CA ASP A 315 0.94 -15.63 -36.71
C ASP A 315 -0.59 -15.65 -36.54
N GLU A 316 -1.08 -16.55 -35.69
CA GLU A 316 -2.51 -16.68 -35.35
C GLU A 316 -3.14 -15.41 -34.78
N LYS A 317 -2.32 -14.49 -34.24
CA LYS A 317 -2.75 -13.20 -33.70
C LYS A 317 -2.72 -12.10 -34.77
N GLY A 318 -2.41 -12.45 -36.02
CA GLY A 318 -2.27 -11.51 -37.12
C GLY A 318 -1.01 -10.64 -37.01
N ARG A 319 0.01 -11.02 -36.25
CA ARG A 319 1.27 -10.25 -36.19
C ARG A 319 2.22 -10.68 -37.30
N ARG A 320 2.89 -9.72 -37.93
CA ARG A 320 3.93 -10.01 -38.92
C ARG A 320 5.06 -10.80 -38.28
N LEU A 321 5.44 -11.90 -38.91
CA LEU A 321 6.68 -12.63 -38.65
C LEU A 321 7.70 -12.19 -39.69
N ALA A 322 8.78 -11.56 -39.24
CA ALA A 322 9.90 -11.12 -40.06
C ALA A 322 11.23 -11.46 -39.39
N GLN A 323 12.27 -11.70 -40.18
CA GLN A 323 13.61 -11.92 -39.66
C GLN A 323 14.43 -10.64 -39.76
N TYR A 324 15.14 -10.31 -38.69
CA TYR A 324 16.09 -9.19 -38.67
C TYR A 324 17.50 -9.73 -38.54
N VAL A 325 18.44 -9.08 -39.21
CA VAL A 325 19.86 -9.46 -39.19
C VAL A 325 20.68 -8.36 -38.54
N ILE A 326 21.66 -8.77 -37.73
CA ILE A 326 22.67 -7.89 -37.16
C ILE A 326 23.94 -8.04 -38.00
N LEU A 327 24.25 -7.00 -38.74
CA LEU A 327 25.42 -6.89 -39.60
C LEU A 327 26.54 -6.17 -38.87
N ASP A 328 27.76 -6.64 -39.05
CA ASP A 328 28.93 -6.01 -38.45
C ASP A 328 30.14 -6.10 -39.38
N THR A 329 31.19 -5.33 -39.13
CA THR A 329 32.44 -5.45 -39.87
C THR A 329 33.24 -6.65 -39.38
N ASP A 330 34.08 -7.21 -40.24
CA ASP A 330 35.08 -8.20 -39.83
C ASP A 330 36.39 -7.55 -39.35
N GLY A 331 36.48 -6.21 -39.36
CA GLY A 331 37.66 -5.41 -39.02
C GLY A 331 38.75 -5.35 -40.11
N TRP A 332 38.64 -6.12 -41.20
CA TRP A 332 39.69 -6.25 -42.22
C TRP A 332 39.20 -5.92 -43.64
N GLY A 333 38.02 -6.36 -44.02
CA GLY A 333 37.40 -6.13 -45.32
C GLY A 333 36.54 -4.87 -45.38
N SER A 334 35.91 -4.68 -46.54
CA SER A 334 34.94 -3.61 -46.79
C SER A 334 33.50 -4.09 -46.81
N GLN A 335 33.25 -5.32 -46.35
CA GLN A 335 31.93 -5.93 -46.35
C GLN A 335 31.36 -5.97 -44.93
N LEU A 336 30.04 -5.83 -44.83
CA LEU A 336 29.31 -6.12 -43.62
C LEU A 336 28.87 -7.59 -43.62
N VAL A 337 29.14 -8.29 -42.54
CA VAL A 337 28.89 -9.72 -42.37
C VAL A 337 27.80 -9.97 -41.34
N PRO A 338 26.90 -10.93 -41.57
CA PRO A 338 25.85 -11.26 -40.63
C PRO A 338 26.44 -11.99 -39.41
N THR A 339 26.12 -11.50 -38.21
CA THR A 339 26.60 -12.06 -36.93
C THR A 339 25.48 -12.75 -36.16
N HIS A 340 24.29 -12.16 -36.14
CA HIS A 340 23.12 -12.67 -35.43
C HIS A 340 21.86 -12.48 -36.26
N ILE A 341 20.86 -13.31 -36.00
CA ILE A 341 19.52 -13.19 -36.54
C ILE A 341 18.52 -13.10 -35.40
N LEU A 342 17.60 -12.15 -35.46
CA LEU A 342 16.44 -12.10 -34.58
C LEU A 342 15.25 -12.72 -35.32
N ASP A 343 14.76 -13.82 -34.77
CA ASP A 343 13.50 -14.43 -35.18
C ASP A 343 12.37 -13.85 -34.34
N THR A 344 11.39 -13.22 -34.99
CA THR A 344 10.22 -12.62 -34.34
C THR A 344 9.11 -13.62 -34.04
N GLY A 345 9.17 -14.85 -34.55
CA GLY A 345 8.31 -15.94 -34.11
C GLY A 345 8.63 -16.36 -32.68
N THR A 346 9.92 -16.53 -32.38
CA THR A 346 10.40 -16.90 -31.04
C THR A 346 10.83 -15.72 -30.17
N TRP A 347 10.99 -14.52 -30.77
CA TRP A 347 11.59 -13.34 -30.15
C TRP A 347 13.00 -13.58 -29.60
N GLN A 348 13.73 -14.53 -30.19
CA GLN A 348 15.08 -14.90 -29.79
C GLN A 348 16.12 -14.38 -30.78
N VAL A 349 17.23 -13.89 -30.23
CA VAL A 349 18.43 -13.54 -31.01
C VAL A 349 19.33 -14.77 -31.04
N LEU A 350 19.60 -15.27 -32.23
CA LEU A 350 20.38 -16.47 -32.51
C LEU A 350 21.72 -16.08 -33.15
N PRO A 351 22.87 -16.60 -32.66
CA PRO A 351 24.16 -16.34 -33.27
C PRO A 351 24.34 -17.15 -34.56
N LEU A 352 24.94 -16.53 -35.58
CA LEU A 352 25.24 -17.14 -36.88
C LEU A 352 26.69 -17.66 -36.99
N GLY A 353 27.32 -17.95 -35.84
CA GLY A 353 28.68 -18.49 -35.77
C GLY A 353 29.80 -17.45 -35.95
N ARG A 354 29.47 -16.15 -36.05
CA ARG A 354 30.43 -15.03 -36.07
C ARG A 354 30.15 -14.08 -34.92
N ALA A 355 31.18 -13.78 -34.14
CA ALA A 355 31.09 -12.79 -33.06
C ALA A 355 31.12 -11.36 -33.63
N ILE A 356 30.48 -10.43 -32.94
CA ILE A 356 30.58 -8.99 -33.22
C ILE A 356 32.02 -8.56 -32.90
N HIS A 357 32.63 -7.83 -33.83
CA HIS A 357 33.90 -7.17 -33.69
C HIS A 357 33.76 -6.01 -32.70
N TYR A 358 34.64 -5.99 -31.69
CA TYR A 358 34.71 -4.90 -30.73
C TYR A 358 36.12 -4.33 -30.68
N PRO A 359 36.27 -3.00 -30.51
CA PRO A 359 37.56 -2.38 -30.32
C PRO A 359 38.10 -2.82 -28.95
N GLY A 360 39.26 -3.48 -28.94
CA GLY A 360 39.84 -4.08 -27.73
C GLY A 360 39.36 -5.51 -27.45
N GLY A 361 38.56 -6.11 -28.32
CA GLY A 361 38.24 -7.55 -28.31
C GLY A 361 37.15 -7.99 -27.33
N ALA A 362 36.51 -7.07 -26.62
CA ALA A 362 35.44 -7.39 -25.67
C ALA A 362 34.24 -6.43 -25.79
N PRO A 363 33.00 -6.93 -25.62
CA PRO A 363 31.81 -6.08 -25.57
C PRO A 363 31.79 -5.19 -24.32
N PRO A 364 30.98 -4.12 -24.30
CA PRO A 364 30.67 -3.37 -23.09
C PRO A 364 30.08 -4.25 -21.99
N ALA A 365 30.32 -3.87 -20.74
CA ALA A 365 29.81 -4.59 -19.58
C ALA A 365 28.28 -4.73 -19.61
N ARG A 366 27.81 -5.95 -19.33
CA ARG A 366 26.38 -6.27 -19.24
C ARG A 366 25.76 -5.62 -18.00
N ASP A 367 24.59 -5.02 -18.17
CA ASP A 367 23.76 -4.50 -17.10
C ASP A 367 22.97 -5.63 -16.41
N SER A 368 22.47 -5.36 -15.20
CA SER A 368 21.69 -6.32 -14.41
C SER A 368 20.40 -6.73 -15.13
N SER A 369 20.07 -8.03 -15.11
CA SER A 369 18.87 -8.58 -15.75
C SER A 369 17.55 -7.98 -15.24
N CYS A 370 17.51 -7.40 -14.04
CA CYS A 370 16.31 -6.75 -13.50
C CYS A 370 15.82 -5.56 -14.34
N TRP A 371 16.66 -4.97 -15.19
CA TRP A 371 16.22 -3.91 -16.11
C TRP A 371 15.25 -4.39 -17.19
N PHE A 372 15.23 -5.70 -17.46
CA PHE A 372 14.43 -6.30 -18.54
C PHE A 372 13.26 -7.14 -18.02
N ASP A 373 13.05 -7.18 -16.70
CA ASP A 373 11.93 -7.90 -16.08
C ASP A 373 10.84 -6.91 -15.64
N PRO A 374 9.66 -6.90 -16.29
CA PRO A 374 8.57 -5.98 -15.99
C PRO A 374 7.98 -6.17 -14.59
N ASN A 375 8.19 -7.33 -13.96
CA ASN A 375 7.65 -7.66 -12.65
C ASN A 375 8.62 -7.30 -11.49
N SER A 376 9.80 -6.75 -11.80
CA SER A 376 10.83 -6.46 -10.81
C SER A 376 11.09 -4.95 -10.67
N LEU A 377 11.12 -4.45 -9.43
CA LEU A 377 11.51 -3.06 -9.15
C LEU A 377 13.03 -2.95 -9.10
N CYS A 378 13.64 -2.58 -10.23
CA CYS A 378 15.09 -2.45 -10.39
C CYS A 378 15.56 -1.04 -9.96
N MET A 379 16.01 -0.88 -8.71
CA MET A 379 16.56 0.40 -8.22
C MET A 379 18.08 0.43 -8.38
N ARG A 380 18.59 1.31 -9.27
CA ARG A 380 20.04 1.47 -9.56
C ARG A 380 20.77 0.17 -9.95
N GLY A 381 20.05 -0.81 -10.52
CA GLY A 381 20.63 -2.08 -10.96
C GLY A 381 20.89 -3.09 -9.84
N VAL A 382 20.27 -2.93 -8.65
CA VAL A 382 20.39 -3.87 -7.52
C VAL A 382 19.01 -4.29 -7.03
N TYR A 383 18.86 -5.59 -6.79
CA TYR A 383 17.68 -6.18 -6.16
C TYR A 383 17.63 -5.77 -4.67
N PRO A 384 16.56 -5.14 -4.17
CA PRO A 384 16.53 -4.60 -2.80
C PRO A 384 16.33 -5.67 -1.71
N SER A 385 16.43 -6.97 -2.03
CA SER A 385 16.16 -8.06 -1.08
C SER A 385 17.07 -7.99 0.16
N GLY A 386 18.34 -7.64 -0.02
CA GLY A 386 19.28 -7.45 1.10
C GLY A 386 18.92 -6.25 1.99
N SER A 387 18.47 -5.15 1.39
CA SER A 387 18.16 -3.90 2.11
C SER A 387 16.87 -4.00 2.93
N LEU A 388 15.87 -4.74 2.44
CA LEU A 388 14.61 -4.98 3.16
C LEU A 388 14.81 -5.90 4.36
N LEU A 389 15.65 -6.94 4.23
CA LEU A 389 16.00 -7.83 5.34
C LEU A 389 16.73 -7.09 6.46
N ALA A 390 17.68 -6.21 6.10
CA ALA A 390 18.41 -5.40 7.07
C ALA A 390 17.49 -4.43 7.83
N LEU A 391 16.53 -3.80 7.15
CA LEU A 391 15.54 -2.92 7.78
C LEU A 391 14.61 -3.68 8.72
N ALA A 392 14.14 -4.87 8.31
CA ALA A 392 13.29 -5.71 9.14
C ALA A 392 14.01 -6.16 10.43
N LEU A 393 15.28 -6.54 10.33
CA LEU A 393 16.14 -6.87 11.48
C LEU A 393 16.32 -5.68 12.43
N ALA A 394 16.58 -4.47 11.90
CA ALA A 394 16.70 -3.27 12.71
C ALA A 394 15.40 -2.94 13.46
N CYS A 395 14.25 -3.03 12.79
CA CYS A 395 12.94 -2.82 13.41
C CYS A 395 12.65 -3.86 14.51
N ALA A 396 12.98 -5.14 14.27
CA ALA A 396 12.78 -6.20 15.24
C ALA A 396 13.63 -5.98 16.51
N LEU A 397 14.88 -5.54 16.37
CA LEU A 397 15.75 -5.24 17.51
C LEU A 397 15.24 -4.05 18.34
N VAL A 398 14.71 -3.00 17.70
CA VAL A 398 14.11 -1.85 18.41
C VAL A 398 12.87 -2.27 19.19
N LEU A 399 11.99 -3.08 18.59
CA LEU A 399 10.79 -3.59 19.25
C LEU A 399 11.14 -4.52 20.42
N ALA A 400 12.12 -5.41 20.25
CA ALA A 400 12.60 -6.28 21.32
C ALA A 400 13.23 -5.47 22.48
N GLY A 401 14.02 -4.44 22.16
CA GLY A 401 14.57 -3.52 23.15
C GLY A 401 13.49 -2.75 23.91
N GLY A 402 12.47 -2.25 23.21
CA GLY A 402 11.32 -1.59 23.83
C GLY A 402 10.54 -2.52 24.76
N ALA A 403 10.28 -3.76 24.33
CA ALA A 403 9.61 -4.77 25.14
C ALA A 403 10.41 -5.13 26.40
N LEU A 404 11.73 -5.33 26.28
CA LEU A 404 12.61 -5.63 27.42
C LEU A 404 12.61 -4.50 28.45
N THR A 405 12.67 -3.24 27.99
CA THR A 405 12.59 -2.07 28.87
C THR A 405 11.24 -2.00 29.61
N CYS A 406 10.14 -2.32 28.93
CA CYS A 406 8.81 -2.40 29.55
C CYS A 406 8.71 -3.51 30.60
N LEU A 407 9.30 -4.68 30.34
CA LEU A 407 9.31 -5.81 31.28
C LEU A 407 10.15 -5.48 32.52
N ILE A 408 11.34 -4.90 32.35
CA ILE A 408 12.18 -4.45 33.46
C ILE A 408 11.45 -3.39 34.30
N ARG A 409 10.82 -2.39 33.66
CA ARG A 409 10.07 -1.35 34.37
C ARG A 409 8.90 -1.93 35.17
N SER A 410 8.18 -2.88 34.57
CA SER A 410 7.05 -3.55 35.23
C SER A 410 7.53 -4.42 36.41
N GLY A 411 8.68 -5.08 36.27
CA GLY A 411 9.31 -5.85 37.36
C GLY A 411 9.78 -4.97 38.52
N ILE A 412 10.40 -3.82 38.24
CA ILE A 412 10.81 -2.85 39.27
C ILE A 412 9.58 -2.28 40.00
N GLN A 413 8.49 -1.98 39.27
CA GLN A 413 7.24 -1.51 39.87
C GLN A 413 6.59 -2.58 40.76
N GLN A 414 6.69 -3.86 40.40
CA GLN A 414 6.23 -4.99 41.23
C GLN A 414 7.07 -5.13 42.51
N LEU A 415 8.40 -4.98 42.43
CA LEU A 415 9.30 -5.06 43.60
C LEU A 415 9.08 -3.91 44.59
N GLN A 416 8.83 -2.70 44.11
CA GLN A 416 8.53 -1.54 44.97
C GLN A 416 7.22 -1.68 45.77
N LEU A 417 6.30 -2.57 45.36
CA LEU A 417 5.04 -2.83 46.07
C LEU A 417 5.19 -3.75 47.29
N VAL A 418 6.29 -4.50 47.39
CA VAL A 418 6.52 -5.48 48.47
C VAL A 418 7.48 -4.93 49.55
N GLN A 419 8.43 -4.06 49.18
CA GLN A 419 9.48 -3.58 50.10
C GLN A 419 9.71 -2.05 50.10
N GLY A 420 8.85 -1.25 49.46
CA GLY A 420 9.00 0.22 49.41
C GLY A 420 8.30 0.99 50.55
N PRO A 421 8.57 2.31 50.70
CA PRO A 421 8.00 3.20 51.72
C PRO A 421 6.47 3.47 51.59
N HIS A 422 5.79 2.71 50.73
CA HIS A 422 4.34 2.73 50.50
C HIS A 422 3.75 1.33 50.67
N GLN A 423 4.12 0.62 51.75
CA GLN A 423 3.54 -0.68 52.07
C GLN A 423 2.02 -0.55 52.27
N ILE A 424 1.26 -1.30 51.46
CA ILE A 424 -0.21 -1.39 51.53
C ILE A 424 -0.64 -2.48 52.53
N LEU A 425 0.27 -3.42 52.84
CA LEU A 425 0.05 -4.54 53.74
C LEU A 425 0.57 -4.20 55.14
N LEU A 426 -0.34 -4.00 56.09
CA LEU A 426 -0.02 -3.71 57.48
C LEU A 426 0.01 -5.02 58.29
N THR A 427 1.06 -5.21 59.08
CA THR A 427 1.24 -6.40 59.92
C THR A 427 0.92 -6.11 61.39
N THR A 428 0.78 -7.15 62.21
CA THR A 428 0.44 -7.05 63.65
C THR A 428 1.42 -6.23 64.49
N GLN A 429 2.63 -5.96 63.99
CA GLN A 429 3.63 -5.14 64.67
C GLN A 429 3.40 -3.63 64.50
N GLU A 430 2.60 -3.22 63.51
CA GLU A 430 2.36 -1.81 63.17
C GLU A 430 1.02 -1.26 63.70
N LEU A 431 0.17 -2.13 64.23
CA LEU A 431 -1.15 -1.79 64.78
C LEU A 431 -1.23 -2.16 66.27
N THR A 432 -1.38 -1.16 67.14
CA THR A 432 -1.63 -1.41 68.56
C THR A 432 -3.13 -1.45 68.82
N PHE A 433 -3.65 -2.61 69.19
CA PHE A 433 -5.07 -2.82 69.53
C PHE A 433 -5.36 -2.33 70.95
N ILE A 434 -6.41 -1.54 71.11
CA ILE A 434 -6.84 -1.07 72.43
C ILE A 434 -7.88 -2.03 72.98
N HIS A 435 -7.55 -2.69 74.09
CA HIS A 435 -8.52 -3.43 74.88
C HIS A 435 -9.37 -2.44 75.69
N GLN A 436 -10.63 -2.22 75.31
CA GLN A 436 -11.59 -1.61 76.23
C GLN A 436 -12.01 -2.67 77.26
N PRO A 437 -11.77 -2.46 78.57
CA PRO A 437 -12.38 -3.32 79.58
C PRO A 437 -13.91 -3.12 79.54
N PRO A 438 -14.70 -4.18 79.78
CA PRO A 438 -16.16 -4.08 79.72
C PRO A 438 -16.62 -3.03 80.73
N SER A 439 -17.36 -2.01 80.27
CA SER A 439 -17.96 -1.03 81.17
C SER A 439 -18.93 -1.76 82.10
N ARG A 440 -18.51 -1.99 83.35
CA ARG A 440 -19.42 -2.33 84.45
C ARG A 440 -20.43 -1.19 84.58
N ARG A 441 -21.61 -1.35 83.98
CA ARG A 441 -22.81 -0.63 84.45
C ARG A 441 -23.04 -1.10 85.89
N ARG A 442 -22.68 -0.24 86.85
CA ARG A 442 -23.10 -0.36 88.25
C ARG A 442 -24.63 -0.29 88.27
N LEU A 443 -25.27 -1.43 88.51
CA LEU A 443 -26.63 -1.49 89.04
C LEU A 443 -26.54 -1.10 90.51
N HIS A 444 -27.17 0.02 90.88
CA HIS A 444 -27.59 0.26 92.26
C HIS A 444 -28.93 -0.45 92.46
N VAL A 445 -29.01 -1.25 93.50
CA VAL A 445 -30.11 -2.12 93.92
C VAL A 445 -31.20 -1.30 94.61
N ASP A 446 -32.48 -1.69 94.41
CA ASP A 446 -33.39 -1.99 95.53
C ASP A 446 -34.55 -2.96 95.16
N SER A 447 -34.54 -4.09 95.90
CA SER A 447 -35.63 -4.92 96.46
C SER A 447 -36.77 -5.51 95.60
N ALA A 448 -36.82 -6.86 95.47
CA ALA A 448 -37.65 -7.77 96.31
C ALA A 448 -37.82 -9.18 95.69
N SER A 449 -37.65 -10.23 96.52
CA SER A 449 -38.24 -11.62 96.50
C SER A 449 -38.33 -12.41 95.17
N GLU A 450 -38.02 -13.70 95.03
CA GLU A 450 -37.90 -14.85 95.94
C GLU A 450 -37.38 -16.07 95.12
N SER A 451 -36.49 -16.91 95.71
CA SER A 451 -36.37 -18.40 95.59
C SER A 451 -36.31 -19.11 94.19
N ARG A 452 -35.52 -20.15 93.86
CA ARG A 452 -34.93 -21.31 94.58
C ARG A 452 -33.69 -21.89 93.83
N ARG A 453 -33.00 -22.75 94.58
CA ARG A 453 -31.74 -23.51 94.41
C ARG A 453 -31.59 -24.48 93.21
N ALA A 454 -30.32 -24.54 92.75
CA ALA A 454 -29.46 -25.70 92.43
C ALA A 454 -29.65 -26.40 91.06
N GLN A 455 -28.64 -26.90 90.33
CA GLN A 455 -27.38 -27.55 90.72
C GLN A 455 -26.47 -27.76 89.47
N GLY A 456 -25.14 -27.57 89.60
CA GLY A 456 -24.05 -28.14 88.75
C GLY A 456 -23.94 -27.66 87.29
N SER A 457 -22.78 -27.52 86.63
CA SER A 457 -21.38 -27.84 86.90
C SER A 457 -20.51 -27.00 85.94
N VAL A 458 -19.29 -26.73 86.38
CA VAL A 458 -18.26 -25.89 85.77
C VAL A 458 -17.75 -26.47 84.44
N ARG A 459 -17.78 -25.68 83.36
CA ARG A 459 -16.74 -25.68 82.32
C ARG A 459 -16.54 -24.26 81.80
N SER A 460 -15.47 -23.63 82.25
CA SER A 460 -14.89 -22.44 81.64
C SER A 460 -14.32 -22.81 80.26
N LEU A 461 -14.93 -22.29 79.20
CA LEU A 461 -14.25 -22.11 77.93
C LEU A 461 -14.17 -20.60 77.71
N LEU A 462 -12.96 -20.06 77.87
CA LEU A 462 -12.61 -18.73 77.38
C LEU A 462 -12.98 -18.66 75.89
N ALA A 463 -13.99 -17.87 75.55
CA ALA A 463 -14.21 -17.44 74.18
C ALA A 463 -13.00 -16.59 73.73
N PRO A 464 -12.49 -16.76 72.49
CA PRO A 464 -11.47 -15.89 71.94
C PRO A 464 -11.95 -14.44 71.97
N GLN A 465 -11.18 -13.56 72.61
CA GLN A 465 -11.44 -12.13 72.66
C GLN A 465 -11.41 -11.55 71.24
N GLU A 466 -12.54 -10.99 70.78
CA GLU A 466 -12.57 -10.20 69.55
C GLU A 466 -11.75 -8.91 69.77
N PRO A 467 -10.70 -8.63 68.96
CA PRO A 467 -9.97 -7.37 69.10
C PRO A 467 -10.90 -6.20 68.76
N ALA A 468 -10.78 -5.07 69.46
CA ALA A 468 -11.63 -3.91 69.21
C ALA A 468 -11.63 -3.47 67.74
N SER A 469 -12.76 -2.95 67.22
CA SER A 469 -12.89 -2.39 65.86
C SER A 469 -12.08 -1.09 65.65
N VAL A 470 -11.33 -0.65 66.66
CA VAL A 470 -10.51 0.54 66.67
C VAL A 470 -9.09 0.17 67.08
N ALA A 471 -8.10 0.67 66.35
CA ALA A 471 -6.68 0.49 66.64
C ALA A 471 -5.91 1.81 66.48
N LEU A 472 -4.63 1.79 66.86
CA LEU A 472 -3.68 2.90 66.70
C LEU A 472 -2.66 2.51 65.63
N TYR A 473 -2.48 3.37 64.63
CA TYR A 473 -1.50 3.24 63.55
C TYR A 473 -0.66 4.51 63.49
N GLN A 474 0.66 4.41 63.69
CA GLN A 474 1.60 5.55 63.73
C GLN A 474 1.17 6.69 64.69
N GLY A 475 0.46 6.36 65.78
CA GLY A 475 -0.04 7.33 66.77
C GLY A 475 -1.45 7.88 66.49
N ASP A 476 -2.04 7.58 65.32
CA ASP A 476 -3.39 8.00 64.96
C ASP A 476 -4.42 6.87 65.14
N TRP A 477 -5.64 7.26 65.50
CA TRP A 477 -6.76 6.33 65.63
C TRP A 477 -7.23 5.88 64.25
N VAL A 478 -7.38 4.56 64.07
CA VAL A 478 -7.86 3.94 62.83
C VAL A 478 -9.01 2.99 63.09
N TRP A 479 -9.93 2.92 62.13
CA TRP A 479 -11.06 2.00 62.15
C TRP A 479 -10.72 0.73 61.38
N LEU A 480 -10.90 -0.43 62.02
CA LEU A 480 -10.64 -1.74 61.46
C LEU A 480 -11.95 -2.39 61.05
N LYS A 481 -12.22 -2.40 59.74
CA LYS A 481 -13.39 -3.09 59.19
C LYS A 481 -13.03 -4.53 58.86
N LYS A 482 -13.42 -5.45 59.73
CA LYS A 482 -13.12 -6.88 59.61
C LYS A 482 -14.07 -7.58 58.64
N PHE A 483 -13.55 -8.61 57.97
CA PHE A 483 -14.37 -9.55 57.20
C PHE A 483 -13.79 -10.96 57.24
N GLU A 484 -14.67 -11.95 57.19
CA GLU A 484 -14.31 -13.37 57.22
C GLU A 484 -13.86 -13.84 55.83
N VAL A 485 -12.79 -14.63 55.78
CA VAL A 485 -12.32 -15.27 54.54
C VAL A 485 -12.08 -16.74 54.78
N SER A 486 -12.68 -17.58 53.95
CA SER A 486 -12.40 -19.01 53.87
C SER A 486 -11.02 -19.25 53.24
N THR A 487 -10.12 -19.82 54.06
CA THR A 487 -8.94 -20.63 53.70
C THR A 487 -7.80 -20.06 52.83
N ALA A 488 -7.81 -18.82 52.33
CA ALA A 488 -6.63 -18.26 51.68
C ALA A 488 -5.68 -17.57 52.69
N GLN A 489 -4.39 -17.86 52.66
CA GLN A 489 -3.39 -17.20 53.52
C GLN A 489 -2.83 -15.90 52.89
N GLU A 490 -3.01 -15.71 51.58
CA GLU A 490 -2.43 -14.59 50.82
C GLU A 490 -3.49 -13.61 50.28
N LEU A 491 -3.11 -12.33 50.12
CA LEU A 491 -3.86 -11.32 49.39
C LEU A 491 -3.84 -11.66 47.90
N ARG A 492 -5.01 -11.74 47.26
CA ARG A 492 -5.04 -11.91 45.81
C ARG A 492 -4.48 -10.69 45.08
N PRO A 493 -3.73 -10.86 43.97
CA PRO A 493 -3.19 -9.76 43.18
C PRO A 493 -4.25 -8.75 42.72
N SER A 494 -5.46 -9.21 42.41
CA SER A 494 -6.61 -8.36 42.01
C SER A 494 -7.10 -7.42 43.12
N SER A 495 -6.90 -7.80 44.39
CA SER A 495 -7.26 -6.94 45.53
C SER A 495 -6.23 -5.85 45.76
N LEU A 496 -4.95 -6.10 45.44
CA LEU A 496 -3.89 -5.10 45.54
C LEU A 496 -4.08 -3.96 44.53
N SER A 497 -4.53 -4.26 43.31
CA SER A 497 -4.86 -3.21 42.33
C SER A 497 -6.04 -2.34 42.77
N LEU A 498 -7.06 -2.92 43.41
CA LEU A 498 -8.22 -2.17 43.94
C LEU A 498 -7.82 -1.29 45.13
N LEU A 499 -7.07 -1.85 46.09
CA LEU A 499 -6.55 -1.10 47.25
C LEU A 499 -5.62 0.02 46.80
N ARG A 500 -4.77 -0.22 45.78
CA ARG A 500 -3.92 0.83 45.21
C ARG A 500 -4.74 1.98 44.64
N LYS A 501 -5.79 1.67 43.86
CA LYS A 501 -6.70 2.67 43.30
C LYS A 501 -7.35 3.49 44.43
N GLN A 502 -7.82 2.84 45.49
CA GLN A 502 -8.39 3.51 46.65
C GLN A 502 -7.39 4.40 47.41
N MET A 503 -6.17 3.91 47.65
CA MET A 503 -5.17 4.63 48.46
C MET A 503 -4.45 5.77 47.72
N GLN A 504 -4.25 5.63 46.41
CA GLN A 504 -3.49 6.58 45.60
C GLN A 504 -4.38 7.53 44.79
N GLU A 505 -5.53 7.06 44.29
CA GLU A 505 -6.34 7.83 43.34
C GLU A 505 -7.60 8.48 43.97
N LEU A 506 -8.08 7.97 45.11
CA LEU A 506 -9.31 8.42 45.77
C LEU A 506 -9.04 9.19 47.07
N ARG A 507 -8.44 10.37 46.97
CA ARG A 507 -8.19 11.26 48.11
C ARG A 507 -9.03 12.54 48.04
N HIS A 508 -9.96 12.69 48.99
CA HIS A 508 -10.81 13.87 49.08
C HIS A 508 -11.25 14.11 50.54
N LYS A 509 -11.45 15.38 50.92
CA LYS A 509 -11.81 15.76 52.31
C LYS A 509 -13.10 15.10 52.84
N ASN A 510 -14.04 14.78 51.93
CA ASN A 510 -15.34 14.17 52.24
C ASN A 510 -15.41 12.68 51.83
N VAL A 511 -14.28 12.03 51.58
CA VAL A 511 -14.19 10.58 51.34
C VAL A 511 -13.20 10.00 52.33
N ALA A 512 -13.58 8.92 53.00
CA ALA A 512 -12.75 8.36 54.05
C ALA A 512 -11.48 7.74 53.48
N THR A 513 -10.31 8.15 53.95
CA THR A 513 -9.04 7.65 53.41
C THR A 513 -8.81 6.19 53.83
N CYS A 514 -8.56 5.32 52.84
CA CYS A 514 -8.05 3.97 53.09
C CYS A 514 -6.55 4.06 53.39
N LEU A 515 -6.14 3.58 54.56
CA LEU A 515 -4.75 3.63 55.03
C LEU A 515 -3.99 2.35 54.71
N GLY A 516 -4.68 1.23 54.55
CA GLY A 516 -4.05 -0.03 54.19
C GLY A 516 -4.95 -1.22 54.42
N PHE A 517 -4.36 -2.40 54.27
CA PHE A 517 -5.01 -3.68 54.46
C PHE A 517 -4.27 -4.49 55.50
N PHE A 518 -4.98 -4.88 56.55
CA PHE A 518 -4.45 -5.65 57.66
C PHE A 518 -4.65 -7.15 57.44
N VAL A 519 -3.58 -7.92 57.59
CA VAL A 519 -3.60 -9.39 57.54
C VAL A 519 -2.96 -9.97 58.79
N ALA A 520 -3.74 -10.76 59.53
CA ALA A 520 -3.26 -11.58 60.63
C ALA A 520 -3.82 -13.01 60.54
N HIS A 521 -3.24 -13.95 61.30
CA HIS A 521 -3.71 -15.33 61.37
C HIS A 521 -5.19 -15.36 61.81
N GLY A 522 -6.10 -15.64 60.86
CA GLY A 522 -7.54 -15.79 61.09
C GLY A 522 -8.37 -14.51 60.99
N ALA A 523 -7.78 -13.32 60.79
CA ALA A 523 -8.52 -12.07 60.66
C ALA A 523 -7.94 -11.16 59.58
N ARG A 524 -8.81 -10.62 58.72
CA ARG A 524 -8.48 -9.64 57.70
C ARG A 524 -9.34 -8.40 57.92
N ALA A 525 -8.73 -7.23 57.82
CA ALA A 525 -9.43 -5.98 58.01
C ALA A 525 -8.96 -4.89 57.04
N LEU A 526 -9.90 -4.08 56.58
CA LEU A 526 -9.59 -2.83 55.91
C LEU A 526 -9.30 -1.77 56.97
N VAL A 527 -8.17 -1.06 56.82
CA VAL A 527 -7.77 0.00 57.74
C VAL A 527 -8.21 1.34 57.16
N LEU A 528 -9.18 1.97 57.81
CA LEU A 528 -9.77 3.25 57.42
C LEU A 528 -9.45 4.31 58.46
N GLU A 529 -9.49 5.58 58.07
CA GLU A 529 -9.39 6.66 59.05
C GLU A 529 -10.54 6.62 60.07
N HIS A 530 -10.24 6.89 61.34
CA HIS A 530 -11.24 6.88 62.40
C HIS A 530 -12.06 8.17 62.45
N CYS A 531 -13.38 8.02 62.43
CA CYS A 531 -14.33 9.12 62.57
C CYS A 531 -14.95 9.11 63.97
N SER A 532 -14.48 10.00 64.85
CA SER A 532 -14.78 9.96 66.29
C SER A 532 -16.23 10.25 66.68
N ARG A 533 -17.04 10.83 65.77
CA ARG A 533 -18.47 11.13 66.03
C ARG A 533 -19.41 10.02 65.54
N GLY A 534 -18.87 8.95 64.96
CA GLY A 534 -19.66 7.82 64.47
C GLY A 534 -20.36 8.10 63.14
N SER A 535 -21.41 7.33 62.86
CA SER A 535 -22.20 7.45 61.63
C SER A 535 -23.22 8.59 61.70
N LEU A 536 -23.64 9.07 60.54
CA LEU A 536 -24.69 10.07 60.40
C LEU A 536 -26.00 9.59 61.05
N GLU A 537 -26.34 8.31 60.91
CA GLU A 537 -27.53 7.72 61.54
C GLU A 537 -27.53 7.92 63.07
N VAL A 538 -26.42 7.61 63.74
CA VAL A 538 -26.29 7.80 65.20
C VAL A 538 -26.35 9.27 65.58
N LEU A 539 -25.77 10.15 64.75
CA LEU A 539 -25.81 11.59 64.96
C LEU A 539 -27.24 12.16 64.83
N LEU A 540 -28.02 11.66 63.87
CA LEU A 540 -29.41 12.09 63.68
C LEU A 540 -30.30 11.68 64.87
N TRP A 541 -30.09 10.47 65.40
CA TRP A 541 -30.82 9.93 66.56
C TRP A 541 -30.47 10.60 67.89
N ASN A 542 -29.38 11.36 67.94
CA ASN A 542 -28.96 12.04 69.15
C ASN A 542 -29.80 13.31 69.38
N GLU A 543 -30.85 13.19 70.21
CA GLU A 543 -31.73 14.30 70.59
C GLU A 543 -31.00 15.44 71.33
N ALA A 544 -29.89 15.13 72.01
CA ALA A 544 -29.10 16.15 72.71
C ALA A 544 -28.33 17.07 71.75
N LEU A 545 -28.15 16.66 70.48
CA LEU A 545 -27.53 17.50 69.45
C LEU A 545 -28.59 18.33 68.72
N ARG A 546 -28.47 19.66 68.80
CA ARG A 546 -29.29 20.59 68.05
C ARG A 546 -28.75 20.72 66.61
N LEU A 547 -29.42 20.06 65.67
CA LEU A 547 -29.11 20.16 64.24
C LEU A 547 -29.94 21.31 63.64
N ASP A 548 -29.39 22.52 63.66
CA ASP A 548 -29.98 23.66 62.96
C ASP A 548 -29.89 23.48 61.43
N TRP A 549 -30.58 24.36 60.69
CA TRP A 549 -30.63 24.26 59.23
C TRP A 549 -29.24 24.34 58.60
N THR A 550 -28.40 25.23 59.11
CA THR A 550 -27.04 25.46 58.63
C THR A 550 -26.18 24.20 58.79
N PHE A 551 -26.28 23.52 59.94
CA PHE A 551 -25.53 22.31 60.24
C PHE A 551 -26.04 21.10 59.43
N LYS A 552 -27.37 20.99 59.23
CA LYS A 552 -27.94 19.99 58.32
C LYS A 552 -27.43 20.18 56.89
N ALA A 553 -27.46 21.42 56.40
CA ALA A 553 -26.99 21.78 55.07
C ALA A 553 -25.49 21.49 54.90
N SER A 554 -24.66 21.75 55.93
CA SER A 554 -23.22 21.45 55.84
C SER A 554 -22.95 19.95 55.72
N LEU A 555 -23.63 19.10 56.50
CA LEU A 555 -23.49 17.64 56.42
C LEU A 555 -23.90 17.11 55.05
N LEU A 556 -25.02 17.59 54.51
CA LEU A 556 -25.52 17.20 53.19
C LEU A 556 -24.59 17.65 52.07
N LEU A 557 -24.06 18.87 52.16
CA LEU A 557 -23.13 19.40 51.17
C LEU A 557 -21.81 18.61 51.16
N ASP A 558 -21.34 18.20 52.34
CA ASP A 558 -20.19 17.33 52.47
C ASP A 558 -20.43 15.94 51.86
N LEU A 559 -21.60 15.35 52.08
CA LEU A 559 -22.03 14.09 51.43
C LEU A 559 -22.01 14.22 49.90
N ILE A 560 -22.67 15.25 49.36
CA ILE A 560 -22.76 15.49 47.91
C ILE A 560 -21.37 15.71 47.32
N ARG A 561 -20.50 16.47 47.98
CA ARG A 561 -19.11 16.68 47.54
C ARG A 561 -18.31 15.37 47.50
N GLY A 562 -18.48 14.51 48.51
CA GLY A 562 -17.84 13.20 48.57
C GLY A 562 -18.28 12.28 47.44
N VAL A 563 -19.59 12.14 47.22
CA VAL A 563 -20.13 11.28 46.17
C VAL A 563 -19.82 11.83 44.77
N ARG A 564 -19.93 13.14 44.57
CA ARG A 564 -19.56 13.79 43.28
C ARG A 564 -18.10 13.53 42.92
N TYR A 565 -17.20 13.55 43.89
CA TYR A 565 -15.79 13.21 43.67
C TYR A 565 -15.61 11.76 43.22
N LEU A 566 -16.30 10.81 43.87
CA LEU A 566 -16.27 9.40 43.47
C LEU A 566 -16.83 9.19 42.05
N HIS A 567 -17.95 9.86 41.73
CA HIS A 567 -18.58 9.79 40.40
C HIS A 567 -17.70 10.36 39.30
N HIS A 568 -16.97 11.46 39.56
CA HIS A 568 -16.02 12.03 38.60
C HIS A 568 -14.85 11.07 38.28
N ARG A 569 -14.50 10.18 39.21
CA ARG A 569 -13.50 9.12 39.01
C ARG A 569 -14.10 7.82 38.45
N HIS A 570 -15.35 7.86 37.99
CA HIS A 570 -16.13 6.72 37.51
C HIS A 570 -16.18 5.56 38.53
N PHE A 571 -16.27 5.90 39.82
CA PHE A 571 -16.27 4.95 40.91
C PHE A 571 -17.63 4.99 41.65
N PRO A 572 -18.58 4.08 41.33
CA PRO A 572 -19.85 4.02 42.05
C PRO A 572 -19.64 3.51 43.48
N HIS A 573 -20.35 4.10 44.44
CA HIS A 573 -20.28 3.70 45.84
C HIS A 573 -21.02 2.39 46.09
N GLY A 574 -22.26 2.27 45.59
CA GLY A 574 -23.06 1.04 45.53
C GLY A 574 -23.67 0.54 46.84
N ARG A 575 -23.20 1.02 47.99
CA ARG A 575 -23.81 0.77 49.31
C ARG A 575 -23.94 2.05 50.13
N LEU A 576 -24.38 3.14 49.50
CA LEU A 576 -24.49 4.43 50.17
C LEU A 576 -25.69 4.41 51.13
N LYS A 577 -25.44 4.71 52.42
CA LYS A 577 -26.47 4.79 53.48
C LYS A 577 -25.98 5.71 54.60
N SER A 578 -26.89 6.17 55.45
CA SER A 578 -26.57 7.00 56.62
C SER A 578 -25.56 6.34 57.56
N ARG A 579 -25.56 4.99 57.66
CA ARG A 579 -24.54 4.20 58.38
C ARG A 579 -23.13 4.27 57.79
N ASN A 580 -23.02 4.41 56.47
CA ASN A 580 -21.75 4.44 55.75
C ASN A 580 -21.26 5.88 55.49
N SER A 581 -21.93 6.85 56.09
CA SER A 581 -21.55 8.26 56.09
C SER A 581 -21.07 8.60 57.49
N MET A 582 -19.76 8.73 57.68
CA MET A 582 -19.15 8.93 58.99
C MET A 582 -18.82 10.40 59.23
N VAL A 583 -18.80 10.82 60.50
CA VAL A 583 -18.54 12.21 60.87
C VAL A 583 -17.26 12.30 61.71
N ASP A 584 -16.33 13.14 61.27
CA ASP A 584 -15.05 13.33 61.96
C ASP A 584 -15.19 14.22 63.21
N GLY A 585 -14.10 14.39 63.97
CA GLY A 585 -14.08 15.22 65.18
C GLY A 585 -14.42 16.69 64.96
N ARG A 586 -14.30 17.18 63.72
CA ARG A 586 -14.58 18.57 63.30
C ARG A 586 -15.96 18.71 62.65
N PHE A 587 -16.81 17.67 62.75
CA PHE A 587 -18.13 17.62 62.12
C PHE A 587 -18.12 17.68 60.59
N VAL A 588 -17.04 17.20 59.96
CA VAL A 588 -16.99 17.01 58.51
C VAL A 588 -17.48 15.61 58.19
N LEU A 589 -18.46 15.52 57.27
CA LEU A 589 -18.97 14.23 56.81
C LEU A 589 -18.03 13.62 55.76
N LYS A 590 -17.73 12.34 55.94
CA LYS A 590 -16.89 11.52 55.06
C LYS A 590 -17.60 10.25 54.63
N VAL A 591 -17.59 9.99 53.32
CA VAL A 591 -18.16 8.77 52.73
C VAL A 591 -17.20 7.59 52.94
N THR A 592 -17.65 6.56 53.65
CA THR A 592 -16.89 5.32 53.94
C THR A 592 -17.43 4.13 53.16
N ASP A 593 -16.70 3.01 53.12
CA ASP A 593 -17.13 1.75 52.47
C ASP A 593 -17.24 1.75 50.94
N HIS A 594 -16.72 2.80 50.28
CA HIS A 594 -16.57 2.82 48.83
C HIS A 594 -15.65 1.66 48.38
N GLY A 595 -16.12 0.83 47.44
CA GLY A 595 -15.35 -0.31 46.91
C GLY A 595 -15.21 -1.51 47.85
N TYR A 596 -15.88 -1.51 49.00
CA TYR A 596 -15.85 -2.63 49.94
C TYR A 596 -16.45 -3.92 49.33
N ALA A 597 -17.52 -3.81 48.54
CA ALA A 597 -18.12 -4.95 47.85
C ALA A 597 -17.17 -5.56 46.81
N GLU A 598 -16.49 -4.71 46.02
CA GLU A 598 -15.49 -5.15 45.02
C GLU A 598 -14.30 -5.84 45.68
N LEU A 599 -13.90 -5.37 46.86
CA LEU A 599 -12.84 -5.99 47.67
C LEU A 599 -13.24 -7.38 48.17
N LEU A 600 -14.47 -7.54 48.67
CA LEU A 600 -15.00 -8.86 49.07
C LEU A 600 -15.04 -9.83 47.89
N ASP A 601 -15.50 -9.37 46.73
CA ASP A 601 -15.52 -10.15 45.49
C ASP A 601 -14.10 -10.56 45.05
N ALA A 602 -13.15 -9.64 45.06
CA ALA A 602 -11.75 -9.90 44.71
C ALA A 602 -11.10 -10.93 45.66
N GLN A 603 -11.47 -10.90 46.94
CA GLN A 603 -11.04 -11.86 47.95
C GLN A 603 -11.84 -13.18 47.91
N ARG A 604 -12.93 -13.28 47.13
CA ARG A 604 -13.94 -14.36 47.21
C ARG A 604 -14.41 -14.60 48.66
N ALA A 605 -14.51 -13.51 49.43
CA ALA A 605 -15.09 -13.56 50.77
C ALA A 605 -16.60 -13.74 50.65
N PRO A 606 -17.27 -14.45 51.58
CA PRO A 606 -18.72 -14.49 51.63
C PRO A 606 -19.27 -13.07 51.77
N CYS A 607 -20.10 -12.63 50.82
CA CYS A 607 -20.86 -11.39 50.98
C CYS A 607 -22.14 -11.72 51.75
N PRO A 608 -22.37 -11.18 52.97
CA PRO A 608 -23.62 -11.38 53.69
C PRO A 608 -24.79 -10.89 52.84
N ARG A 609 -25.90 -11.63 52.83
CA ARG A 609 -27.14 -11.13 52.21
C ARG A 609 -27.61 -9.90 53.01
N PRO A 610 -27.86 -8.76 52.35
CA PRO A 610 -28.35 -7.58 53.06
C PRO A 610 -29.74 -7.87 53.65
N SER A 611 -29.98 -7.43 54.89
CA SER A 611 -31.32 -7.49 55.48
C SER A 611 -32.28 -6.54 54.74
N PRO A 612 -33.60 -6.74 54.82
CA PRO A 612 -34.57 -5.83 54.20
C PRO A 612 -34.39 -4.36 54.58
N GLU A 613 -33.98 -4.11 55.84
CA GLU A 613 -33.66 -2.77 56.32
C GLU A 613 -32.46 -2.14 55.61
N GLU A 614 -31.43 -2.92 55.26
CA GLU A 614 -30.26 -2.40 54.55
C GLU A 614 -30.57 -1.98 53.10
N LEU A 615 -31.68 -2.48 52.54
CA LEU A 615 -32.10 -2.21 51.17
C LEU A 615 -32.90 -0.92 51.02
N LEU A 616 -33.28 -0.24 52.11
CA LEU A 616 -34.09 0.98 52.06
C LEU A 616 -33.44 2.13 51.27
N TRP A 617 -32.11 2.20 51.26
CA TRP A 617 -31.35 3.19 50.49
C TRP A 617 -31.06 2.75 49.05
N THR A 618 -31.42 1.53 48.68
CA THR A 618 -31.10 0.95 47.38
C THR A 618 -32.14 1.39 46.36
N ALA A 619 -31.67 1.89 45.22
CA ALA A 619 -32.55 2.32 44.14
C ALA A 619 -33.39 1.16 43.59
N PRO A 620 -34.67 1.39 43.25
CA PRO A 620 -35.61 0.34 42.92
C PRO A 620 -35.11 -0.53 41.76
N GLU A 621 -34.49 0.05 40.73
CA GLU A 621 -33.92 -0.66 39.57
C GLU A 621 -32.84 -1.68 39.94
N LEU A 622 -32.13 -1.45 41.04
CA LEU A 622 -31.10 -2.38 41.55
C LEU A 622 -31.70 -3.55 42.34
N LEU A 623 -32.96 -3.43 42.79
CA LEU A 623 -33.68 -4.47 43.53
C LEU A 623 -34.28 -5.57 42.64
N TRP A 624 -34.33 -5.38 41.32
CA TRP A 624 -34.91 -6.33 40.36
C TRP A 624 -33.93 -7.41 39.87
N VAL A 625 -32.62 -7.22 40.06
CA VAL A 625 -31.59 -8.11 39.49
C VAL A 625 -31.49 -9.42 40.29
N PRO A 626 -31.67 -10.61 39.66
CA PRO A 626 -31.52 -11.90 40.33
C PRO A 626 -30.08 -12.08 40.84
N GLY A 627 -29.91 -12.29 42.15
CA GLY A 627 -28.59 -12.46 42.79
C GLY A 627 -28.08 -11.25 43.58
N GLY A 628 -28.86 -10.17 43.66
CA GLY A 628 -28.56 -8.98 44.46
C GLY A 628 -27.55 -8.03 43.81
N PRO A 629 -27.48 -6.75 44.25
CA PRO A 629 -26.64 -5.74 43.62
C PRO A 629 -25.16 -6.03 43.94
N ARG A 630 -24.46 -6.75 43.05
CA ARG A 630 -23.02 -6.99 43.22
C ARG A 630 -22.17 -5.77 42.88
N ARG A 631 -22.70 -4.86 42.05
CA ARG A 631 -22.04 -3.60 41.68
C ARG A 631 -23.06 -2.46 41.68
N GLY A 632 -22.72 -1.37 42.34
CA GLY A 632 -23.52 -0.15 42.34
C GLY A 632 -23.48 0.58 41.01
N THR A 633 -24.43 1.48 40.80
CA THR A 633 -24.45 2.42 39.67
C THR A 633 -24.37 3.85 40.18
N LEU A 634 -23.87 4.77 39.34
CA LEU A 634 -23.82 6.20 39.67
C LEU A 634 -25.22 6.78 39.90
N GLN A 635 -26.20 6.32 39.12
CA GLN A 635 -27.61 6.69 39.26
C GLN A 635 -28.19 6.15 40.58
N GLY A 636 -27.84 4.90 40.94
CA GLY A 636 -28.26 4.31 42.21
C GLY A 636 -27.75 5.07 43.42
N ASP A 637 -26.49 5.54 43.40
CA ASP A 637 -25.96 6.40 44.48
C ASP A 637 -26.71 7.74 44.59
N THR A 638 -27.19 8.28 43.47
CA THR A 638 -27.98 9.52 43.44
C THR A 638 -29.33 9.33 44.13
N PHE A 639 -29.97 8.18 43.93
CA PHE A 639 -31.17 7.80 44.66
C PHE A 639 -30.90 7.68 46.17
N SER A 640 -29.82 6.99 46.55
CA SER A 640 -29.43 6.84 47.96
C SER A 640 -29.19 8.19 48.65
N ILE A 641 -28.62 9.19 47.96
CA ILE A 641 -28.50 10.56 48.48
C ILE A 641 -29.87 11.15 48.80
N GLY A 642 -30.88 10.92 47.96
CA GLY A 642 -32.25 11.39 48.19
C GLY A 642 -32.87 10.85 49.47
N ILE A 643 -32.63 9.57 49.78
CA ILE A 643 -33.08 8.95 51.02
C ILE A 643 -32.35 9.53 52.24
N ILE A 644 -31.03 9.70 52.15
CA ILE A 644 -30.24 10.32 53.24
C ILE A 644 -30.65 11.78 53.46
N LEU A 645 -30.97 12.51 52.38
CA LEU A 645 -31.51 13.85 52.46
C LEU A 645 -32.81 13.87 53.26
N GLN A 646 -33.73 12.93 52.98
CA GLN A 646 -34.96 12.79 53.74
C GLN A 646 -34.68 12.51 55.23
N GLU A 647 -33.77 11.58 55.56
CA GLU A 647 -33.39 11.28 56.96
C GLU A 647 -32.86 12.52 57.70
N VAL A 648 -32.00 13.33 57.05
CA VAL A 648 -31.42 14.54 57.68
C VAL A 648 -32.47 15.63 57.87
N LEU A 649 -33.36 15.80 56.89
CA LEU A 649 -34.40 16.81 56.94
C LEU A 649 -35.43 16.48 58.03
N THR A 650 -35.97 15.25 58.03
CA THR A 650 -37.02 14.82 58.96
C THR A 650 -36.50 14.37 60.32
N ARG A 651 -35.18 14.14 60.47
CA ARG A 651 -34.57 13.46 61.65
C ARG A 651 -35.31 12.16 62.01
N GLY A 652 -35.74 11.42 60.99
CA GLY A 652 -36.46 10.16 61.14
C GLY A 652 -35.85 9.07 60.28
N PRO A 653 -36.29 7.81 60.45
CA PRO A 653 -35.82 6.71 59.62
C PRO A 653 -36.19 6.90 58.13
N PRO A 654 -35.55 6.16 57.21
CA PRO A 654 -35.94 6.14 55.80
C PRO A 654 -37.44 5.86 55.64
N TYR A 655 -38.12 6.62 54.78
CA TYR A 655 -39.56 6.51 54.50
C TYR A 655 -40.48 6.73 55.71
N CYS A 656 -40.04 7.46 56.74
CA CYS A 656 -40.84 7.70 57.95
C CYS A 656 -42.22 8.34 57.69
N SER A 657 -42.42 9.03 56.57
CA SER A 657 -43.70 9.62 56.17
C SER A 657 -44.72 8.62 55.63
N LEU A 658 -44.31 7.39 55.28
CA LEU A 658 -45.18 6.39 54.65
C LEU A 658 -45.80 5.39 55.63
N GLY A 659 -45.33 5.34 56.90
CA GLY A 659 -45.89 4.46 57.93
C GLY A 659 -45.76 2.95 57.68
N LEU A 660 -44.96 2.53 56.69
CA LEU A 660 -44.76 1.14 56.29
C LEU A 660 -43.52 0.53 56.97
N SER A 661 -43.58 -0.77 57.30
CA SER A 661 -42.40 -1.54 57.74
C SER A 661 -41.42 -1.77 56.59
N ALA A 662 -40.15 -2.03 56.88
CA ALA A 662 -39.12 -2.29 55.86
C ALA A 662 -39.48 -3.47 54.94
N GLU A 663 -40.14 -4.50 55.46
CA GLU A 663 -40.63 -5.64 54.70
C GLU A 663 -41.78 -5.29 53.74
N GLY A 664 -42.57 -4.25 54.04
CA GLY A 664 -43.62 -3.74 53.15
C GLY A 664 -43.10 -2.69 52.16
N THR A 665 -42.08 -1.92 52.54
CA THR A 665 -41.55 -0.82 51.75
C THR A 665 -40.70 -1.30 50.57
N VAL A 666 -39.84 -2.31 50.77
CA VAL A 666 -38.94 -2.84 49.72
C VAL A 666 -39.72 -3.50 48.55
N PRO A 667 -40.82 -4.24 48.77
CA PRO A 667 -41.70 -4.70 47.69
C PRO A 667 -42.50 -3.57 47.05
N SER A 668 -43.05 -2.62 47.82
CA SER A 668 -43.82 -1.50 47.27
C SER A 668 -42.98 -0.54 46.44
N SER A 669 -41.71 -0.33 46.79
CA SER A 669 -40.77 0.45 45.98
C SER A 669 -40.41 -0.22 44.66
N ARG A 670 -40.59 -1.54 44.51
CA ARG A 670 -40.53 -2.18 43.19
C ARG A 670 -41.67 -1.70 42.28
N PHE A 671 -42.85 -1.39 42.81
CA PHE A 671 -44.01 -0.97 42.00
C PHE A 671 -44.06 0.54 41.66
N LEU A 672 -43.37 1.39 42.41
CA LEU A 672 -43.39 2.86 42.24
C LEU A 672 -42.52 3.40 41.08
N ALA A 673 -41.81 2.54 40.34
CA ALA A 673 -40.90 2.91 39.26
C ALA A 673 -41.45 2.67 37.84
N CYS A 674 -42.78 2.70 37.67
CA CYS A 674 -43.46 2.73 36.35
C CYS A 674 -43.83 4.16 35.96
#